data_AF-F4G5G1-F1
#
_entry.id   AF-F4G5G1-F1
#
_cell.length_a   1.000
_cell.length_b   1.000
_cell.length_c   1.000
_cell.angle_alpha   90.00
_cell.angle_beta   90.00
_cell.angle_gamma   90.00
#
_symmetry.space_group_name_H-M   'P 1'
#
loop_
_entity.id
_entity.type
_entity.pdbx_description
1 polymer ?
#
loop_
_entity_poly.entity_id
_entity_poly.type
_entity_poly.pdbx_seq_one_letter_code
_entity_poly.pdbx_strand_id
1 'polypeptide(L)'
;MTRFNVKKVAVLGAGVMGAQIAAHLVNVKVPVVLFDLPAKEGSKSAIAEKAIANLKKLKPSPIGVAEDADLIQPANYEEHMGLLKDCDLVIEAIAERMDWKLDLYTKIAPHVAAHALLASNTSGLSITKLSEALPEALRHRFCGIHFFNPPRYMPLVELIATPATEARVIDQLEAFVTSGLGKGVVRAKDTPNFIANRIGIAGMLSTMKEVENFGLTYDVVDDLTGKKLGRASSGTFRTADVVGLDTMAHVIKTLQDNLGPETDPFYGSFGTPPVLAKLIALGNLGQKTKAGFYKKVGRDILRFELESEDYVPAGQKADDVYGRMLKRPAAERLKLLRAASGAPGRFLWAILRNSFHYAAVHLETIAESARDVDLCLRWGFGMKQGPFELWQEAGWLEVAKMVQEDIDAGKALCSAPLPKWVFEGPVAEAGGVHTAEGSWSPALKKFVARRVLPVYERQLFPEKLLGEASLPDWQTAGTTLAESKALRTWTLDGKVLIASIKNKMHAISPEVMEGLMEAVELAEQEYQAMVIWSGDAPFSVGADLEATMPAFVVGGADAIDSIEAELQNLMLRIRYAQVPVVSAIHGMALGGGCELAVYSARRVAHMESYIGLVEVGVGLVPGAGGLTYIARRAAENAARSTGKDLLPFLTEGFTAAAMAKVGTSAIESRKLGYLLDSDIIVPHKDELLFVAINEARAMAQGGWRAPLKRLFPVVGRNGIATIKAQLVNMEGGGFISAYDFKVASMIAEVVCGGDVDAGSLVSEEYLMQLERKAFCHLIGQPKTHERILGMLNTGKPVRN
;
A
#
# COMPACT_ATOMS: atom_id res chain seq x y z
N MET A 1 27.59 16.79 5.69
CA MET A 1 27.11 16.01 4.53
C MET A 1 26.21 16.91 3.70
N THR A 2 26.45 17.06 2.40
CA THR A 2 25.56 17.80 1.49
C THR A 2 24.30 16.96 1.24
N ARG A 3 23.13 17.49 1.59
CA ARG A 3 21.82 16.83 1.37
C ARG A 3 21.60 16.67 -0.14
N PHE A 4 21.49 15.43 -0.63
CA PHE A 4 21.04 15.16 -2.00
C PHE A 4 19.55 15.51 -2.07
N ASN A 5 19.23 16.55 -2.84
CA ASN A 5 17.87 17.07 -2.97
C ASN A 5 17.44 16.92 -4.42
N VAL A 6 16.57 15.94 -4.70
CA VAL A 6 16.09 15.65 -6.05
C VAL A 6 14.98 16.64 -6.40
N LYS A 7 15.31 17.63 -7.23
CA LYS A 7 14.39 18.70 -7.66
C LYS A 7 13.78 18.43 -9.03
N LYS A 8 14.44 17.64 -9.87
CA LYS A 8 13.92 17.25 -11.19
C LYS A 8 14.47 15.91 -11.63
N VAL A 9 13.61 15.06 -12.18
CA VAL A 9 13.96 13.72 -12.67
C VAL A 9 13.68 13.61 -14.16
N ALA A 10 14.59 12.98 -14.90
CA ALA A 10 14.30 12.49 -16.24
C ALA A 10 14.00 10.99 -16.18
N VAL A 11 12.89 10.57 -16.77
CA VAL A 11 12.57 9.14 -16.97
C VAL A 11 12.69 8.83 -18.46
N LEU A 12 13.57 7.90 -18.83
CA LEU A 12 13.86 7.56 -20.21
C LEU A 12 13.10 6.29 -20.60
N GLY A 13 12.03 6.45 -21.36
CA GLY A 13 11.10 5.38 -21.77
C GLY A 13 9.70 5.63 -21.24
N ALA A 14 8.73 5.87 -22.12
CA ALA A 14 7.32 6.10 -21.80
C ALA A 14 6.48 4.81 -21.85
N GLY A 15 7.13 3.65 -21.66
CA GLY A 15 6.46 2.37 -21.45
C GLY A 15 5.69 2.30 -20.13
N VAL A 16 5.12 1.13 -19.83
CA VAL A 16 4.27 0.91 -18.65
C VAL A 16 4.96 1.28 -17.33
N MET A 17 6.24 0.91 -17.16
CA MET A 17 6.99 1.23 -15.95
C MET A 17 7.42 2.69 -15.90
N GLY A 18 8.05 3.21 -16.96
CA GLY A 18 8.56 4.58 -16.97
C GLY A 18 7.47 5.64 -16.79
N ALA A 19 6.31 5.48 -17.43
CA ALA A 19 5.18 6.38 -17.23
C ALA A 19 4.65 6.35 -15.79
N GLN A 20 4.59 5.16 -15.16
CA GLN A 20 4.13 5.04 -13.77
C GLN A 20 5.18 5.49 -12.75
N ILE A 21 6.48 5.35 -13.03
CA ILE A 21 7.55 5.96 -12.22
C ILE A 21 7.43 7.48 -12.27
N ALA A 22 7.22 8.05 -13.47
CA ALA A 22 6.98 9.48 -13.64
C ALA A 22 5.74 9.96 -12.85
N ALA A 23 4.63 9.20 -12.90
CA ALA A 23 3.44 9.50 -12.11
C ALA A 23 3.72 9.48 -10.60
N HIS A 24 4.46 8.49 -10.11
CA HIS A 24 4.79 8.38 -8.69
C HIS A 24 5.67 9.53 -8.20
N LEU A 25 6.64 9.95 -9.00
CA LEU A 25 7.47 11.13 -8.72
C LEU A 25 6.63 12.42 -8.64
N VAL A 26 5.65 12.59 -9.53
CA VAL A 26 4.72 13.73 -9.46
C VAL A 26 3.84 13.69 -8.20
N ASN A 27 3.37 12.51 -7.77
CA ASN A 27 2.59 12.36 -6.53
C ASN A 27 3.33 12.92 -5.29
N VAL A 28 4.67 12.84 -5.30
CA VAL A 28 5.53 13.34 -4.23
C VAL A 28 6.15 14.71 -4.55
N LYS A 29 5.56 15.44 -5.51
CA LYS A 29 5.93 16.79 -5.93
C LYS A 29 7.35 16.92 -6.49
N VAL A 30 7.84 15.87 -7.16
CA VAL A 30 9.10 15.93 -7.92
C VAL A 30 8.78 16.15 -9.40
N PRO A 31 9.15 17.30 -10.00
CA PRO A 31 9.03 17.55 -11.43
C PRO A 31 9.69 16.45 -12.28
N VAL A 32 9.00 16.01 -13.34
CA VAL A 32 9.47 14.94 -14.23
C VAL A 32 9.45 15.34 -15.68
N VAL A 33 10.49 14.96 -16.41
CA VAL A 33 10.51 14.92 -17.87
C VAL A 33 10.47 13.47 -18.32
N LEU A 34 9.45 13.09 -19.10
CA LEU A 34 9.27 11.74 -19.61
C LEU A 34 9.68 11.69 -21.08
N PHE A 35 10.77 10.98 -21.35
CA PHE A 35 11.32 10.81 -22.70
C PHE A 35 10.81 9.55 -23.38
N ASP A 36 10.63 9.60 -24.69
CA ASP A 36 10.61 8.42 -25.56
C ASP A 36 11.22 8.73 -26.94
N LEU A 37 11.24 7.73 -27.81
CA LEU A 37 11.56 7.88 -29.23
C LEU A 37 10.63 8.91 -29.88
N PRO A 38 11.14 9.65 -30.88
CA PRO A 38 10.29 10.54 -31.67
C PRO A 38 9.19 9.73 -32.37
N ALA A 39 7.95 10.21 -32.33
CA ALA A 39 6.88 9.65 -33.14
C ALA A 39 7.17 9.88 -34.64
N LYS A 40 6.73 8.93 -35.49
CA LYS A 40 6.91 9.02 -36.94
C LYS A 40 6.00 10.07 -37.60
N GLU A 41 4.87 10.37 -36.96
CA GLU A 41 3.84 11.29 -37.46
C GLU A 41 3.34 12.18 -36.32
N GLY A 42 2.97 13.43 -36.63
CA GLY A 42 2.46 14.39 -35.64
C GLY A 42 3.54 15.01 -34.75
N SER A 43 3.18 15.34 -33.51
CA SER A 43 4.14 15.79 -32.48
C SER A 43 5.22 14.72 -32.29
N LYS A 44 6.50 15.09 -32.35
CA LYS A 44 7.58 14.13 -32.08
C LYS A 44 7.50 13.55 -30.66
N SER A 45 6.89 14.26 -29.72
CA SER A 45 6.69 13.78 -28.35
C SER A 45 5.39 12.97 -28.16
N ALA A 46 4.66 12.64 -29.24
CA ALA A 46 3.35 11.99 -29.15
C ALA A 46 3.34 10.64 -28.42
N ILE A 47 4.45 9.90 -28.40
CA ILE A 47 4.56 8.64 -27.62
C ILE A 47 4.47 8.93 -26.12
N ALA A 48 5.25 9.89 -25.63
CA ALA A 48 5.23 10.32 -24.23
C ALA A 48 3.88 10.97 -23.86
N GLU A 49 3.34 11.82 -24.73
CA GLU A 49 2.01 12.45 -24.55
C GLU A 49 0.90 11.38 -24.39
N LYS A 50 0.90 10.35 -25.25
CA LYS A 50 -0.06 9.25 -25.16
C LYS A 50 0.09 8.44 -23.88
N ALA A 51 1.33 8.19 -23.45
CA ALA A 51 1.60 7.48 -22.20
C ALA A 51 1.05 8.26 -20.99
N ILE A 52 1.29 9.57 -20.94
CA ILE A 52 0.77 10.47 -19.90
C ILE A 52 -0.77 10.46 -19.89
N ALA A 53 -1.39 10.61 -21.06
CA ALA A 53 -2.86 10.56 -21.17
C ALA A 53 -3.44 9.21 -20.73
N ASN A 54 -2.70 8.11 -20.92
CA ASN A 54 -3.13 6.78 -20.49
C ASN A 54 -3.08 6.59 -18.97
N LEU A 55 -2.19 7.28 -18.24
CA LEU A 55 -2.11 7.20 -16.77
C LEU A 55 -3.46 7.50 -16.11
N LYS A 56 -4.21 8.46 -16.66
CA LYS A 56 -5.54 8.88 -16.16
C LYS A 56 -6.60 7.76 -16.21
N LYS A 57 -6.36 6.70 -17.00
CA LYS A 57 -7.29 5.60 -17.25
C LYS A 57 -6.93 4.30 -16.52
N LEU A 58 -5.71 4.20 -15.98
CA LEU A 58 -5.21 2.98 -15.35
C LEU A 58 -5.89 2.73 -13.99
N LYS A 59 -6.08 1.45 -13.66
CA LYS A 59 -6.60 0.98 -12.38
C LYS A 59 -5.76 -0.23 -11.90
N PRO A 60 -5.25 -0.22 -10.65
CA PRO A 60 -5.27 0.89 -9.69
C PRO A 60 -4.52 2.13 -10.20
N SER A 61 -4.84 3.32 -9.69
CA SER A 61 -4.38 4.59 -10.28
C SER A 61 -2.91 4.87 -9.96
N PRO A 62 -2.01 5.02 -10.94
CA PRO A 62 -0.62 5.37 -10.66
C PRO A 62 -0.44 6.83 -10.22
N ILE A 63 -1.39 7.71 -10.57
CA ILE A 63 -1.41 9.13 -10.20
C ILE A 63 -2.47 9.35 -9.10
N GLY A 64 -2.18 10.21 -8.13
CA GLY A 64 -3.06 10.52 -7.00
C GLY A 64 -4.34 11.22 -7.45
N VAL A 65 -4.19 12.26 -8.28
CA VAL A 65 -5.30 12.94 -8.98
C VAL A 65 -5.00 13.00 -10.48
N ALA A 66 -6.02 12.82 -11.31
CA ALA A 66 -5.83 12.65 -12.74
C ALA A 66 -5.25 13.90 -13.43
N GLU A 67 -5.54 15.08 -12.90
CA GLU A 67 -5.07 16.36 -13.45
C GLU A 67 -3.56 16.53 -13.30
N ASP A 68 -2.96 15.99 -12.23
CA ASP A 68 -1.52 16.12 -11.97
C ASP A 68 -0.67 15.37 -13.01
N ALA A 69 -1.25 14.45 -13.78
CA ALA A 69 -0.53 13.82 -14.90
C ALA A 69 -0.06 14.88 -15.92
N ASP A 70 -0.75 16.01 -16.04
CA ASP A 70 -0.37 17.10 -16.96
C ASP A 70 0.87 17.88 -16.49
N LEU A 71 1.34 17.63 -15.25
CA LEU A 71 2.61 18.16 -14.74
C LEU A 71 3.84 17.37 -15.23
N ILE A 72 3.63 16.21 -15.87
CA ILE A 72 4.71 15.44 -16.49
C ILE A 72 5.04 16.10 -17.84
N GLN A 73 6.27 16.57 -18.01
CA GLN A 73 6.72 17.16 -19.27
C GLN A 73 7.03 16.05 -20.29
N PRO A 74 6.28 15.92 -21.41
CA PRO A 74 6.64 14.97 -22.47
C PRO A 74 7.87 15.46 -23.23
N ALA A 75 8.78 14.56 -23.58
CA ALA A 75 10.02 14.85 -24.28
C ALA A 75 10.39 13.73 -25.27
N ASN A 76 11.32 14.04 -26.18
CA ASN A 76 11.84 13.08 -27.15
C ASN A 76 13.36 13.18 -27.29
N TYR A 77 14.00 12.08 -27.72
CA TYR A 77 15.46 12.00 -27.82
C TYR A 77 16.10 12.77 -28.99
N GLU A 78 15.32 13.43 -29.86
CA GLU A 78 15.87 14.26 -30.94
C GLU A 78 15.96 15.74 -30.55
N GLU A 79 14.93 16.26 -29.90
CA GLU A 79 14.79 17.71 -29.67
C GLU A 79 15.10 18.12 -28.24
N HIS A 80 14.92 17.21 -27.27
CA HIS A 80 14.81 17.59 -25.87
C HIS A 80 15.96 17.09 -24.99
N MET A 81 17.01 16.50 -25.57
CA MET A 81 18.16 15.96 -24.81
C MET A 81 18.83 17.02 -23.92
N GLY A 82 18.77 18.30 -24.29
CA GLY A 82 19.26 19.41 -23.47
C GLY A 82 18.61 19.53 -22.08
N LEU A 83 17.38 19.03 -21.90
CA LEU A 83 16.69 19.07 -20.60
C LEU A 83 17.37 18.21 -19.53
N LEU A 84 18.21 17.24 -19.92
CA LEU A 84 18.97 16.39 -18.99
C LEU A 84 19.99 17.18 -18.15
N LYS A 85 20.35 18.40 -18.57
CA LYS A 85 21.28 19.28 -17.83
C LYS A 85 20.67 19.84 -16.54
N ASP A 86 19.35 19.83 -16.42
CA ASP A 86 18.61 20.36 -15.29
C ASP A 86 18.11 19.27 -14.32
N CYS A 87 18.44 18.00 -14.59
CA CYS A 87 17.96 16.86 -13.80
C CYS A 87 19.00 16.44 -12.76
N ASP A 88 18.54 16.16 -11.54
CA ASP A 88 19.38 15.63 -10.45
C ASP A 88 19.47 14.09 -10.49
N LEU A 89 18.49 13.44 -11.13
CA LEU A 89 18.42 12.00 -11.30
C LEU A 89 17.87 11.66 -12.69
N VAL A 90 18.51 10.70 -13.36
CA VAL A 90 18.07 10.14 -14.65
C VAL A 90 17.79 8.66 -14.45
N ILE A 91 16.55 8.22 -14.72
CA ILE A 91 16.11 6.83 -14.58
C ILE A 91 15.80 6.28 -15.98
N GLU A 92 16.57 5.30 -16.40
CA GLU A 92 16.35 4.56 -17.64
C GLU A 92 15.32 3.44 -17.43
N ALA A 93 14.28 3.39 -18.25
CA ALA A 93 13.17 2.43 -18.21
C ALA A 93 12.67 2.05 -19.62
N ILE A 94 13.58 1.94 -20.60
CA ILE A 94 13.28 1.45 -21.95
C ILE A 94 13.18 -0.08 -21.99
N ALA A 95 12.80 -0.62 -23.15
CA ALA A 95 12.70 -2.06 -23.38
C ALA A 95 13.95 -2.85 -22.95
N GLU A 96 13.72 -4.08 -22.50
CA GLU A 96 14.72 -4.94 -21.86
C GLU A 96 15.69 -5.57 -22.87
N ARG A 97 16.48 -4.72 -23.52
CA ARG A 97 17.50 -5.10 -24.51
C ARG A 97 18.82 -4.40 -24.21
N MET A 98 19.87 -5.21 -24.03
CA MET A 98 21.21 -4.72 -23.71
C MET A 98 21.71 -3.72 -24.76
N ASP A 99 21.63 -4.05 -26.05
CA ASP A 99 22.13 -3.20 -27.13
C ASP A 99 21.42 -1.85 -27.19
N TRP A 100 20.09 -1.81 -27.00
CA TRP A 100 19.33 -0.57 -26.98
C TRP A 100 19.66 0.32 -25.78
N LYS A 101 19.88 -0.27 -24.61
CA LYS A 101 20.27 0.48 -23.41
C LYS A 101 21.68 1.05 -23.53
N LEU A 102 22.63 0.28 -24.06
CA LEU A 102 24.00 0.75 -24.32
C LEU A 102 24.03 1.92 -25.32
N ASP A 103 23.25 1.83 -26.40
CA ASP A 103 23.09 2.92 -27.37
C ASP A 103 22.50 4.18 -26.73
N LEU A 104 21.44 4.03 -25.92
CA LEU A 104 20.84 5.14 -25.19
C LEU A 104 21.84 5.82 -24.26
N TYR A 105 22.63 5.07 -23.49
CA TYR A 105 23.63 5.64 -22.59
C TYR A 105 24.70 6.44 -23.34
N THR A 106 25.15 5.93 -24.48
CA THR A 106 26.08 6.64 -25.37
C THR A 106 25.47 7.95 -25.86
N LYS A 107 24.20 7.92 -26.26
CA LYS A 107 23.46 9.08 -26.76
C LYS A 107 23.22 10.15 -25.69
N ILE A 108 22.88 9.77 -24.47
CA ILE A 108 22.55 10.74 -23.39
C ILE A 108 23.78 11.31 -22.69
N ALA A 109 24.90 10.58 -22.64
CA ALA A 109 26.05 10.94 -21.82
C ALA A 109 26.55 12.39 -21.99
N PRO A 110 26.62 12.98 -23.21
CA PRO A 110 27.05 14.37 -23.39
C PRO A 110 26.10 15.43 -22.79
N HIS A 111 24.86 15.04 -22.47
CA HIS A 111 23.81 15.95 -22.02
C HIS A 111 23.52 15.84 -20.52
N VAL A 112 24.00 14.79 -19.85
CA VAL A 112 23.75 14.57 -18.44
C VAL A 112 24.52 15.57 -17.59
N ALA A 113 23.84 16.16 -16.60
CA ALA A 113 24.44 17.17 -15.73
C ALA A 113 25.65 16.63 -14.94
N ALA A 114 26.62 17.51 -14.65
CA ALA A 114 27.82 17.15 -13.88
C ALA A 114 27.52 16.73 -12.43
N HIS A 115 26.32 16.96 -11.90
CA HIS A 115 25.88 16.55 -10.56
C HIS A 115 24.84 15.42 -10.55
N ALA A 116 24.22 15.09 -11.69
CA ALA A 116 23.14 14.11 -11.77
C ALA A 116 23.59 12.70 -11.38
N LEU A 117 22.71 11.94 -10.73
CA LEU A 117 22.83 10.49 -10.62
C LEU A 117 22.18 9.84 -11.84
N LEU A 118 22.74 8.72 -12.32
CA LEU A 118 22.16 7.94 -13.40
C LEU A 118 21.79 6.56 -12.85
N ALA A 119 20.63 6.05 -13.22
CA ALA A 119 20.22 4.73 -12.80
C ALA A 119 19.37 3.99 -13.83
N SER A 120 19.44 2.66 -13.85
CA SER A 120 18.63 1.80 -14.70
C SER A 120 17.56 1.04 -13.90
N ASN A 121 16.32 1.05 -14.39
CA ASN A 121 15.21 0.23 -13.91
C ASN A 121 15.12 -1.13 -14.64
N THR A 122 16.22 -1.63 -15.21
CA THR A 122 16.26 -3.01 -15.75
C THR A 122 15.84 -4.02 -14.67
N SER A 123 15.17 -5.10 -15.08
CA SER A 123 14.65 -6.14 -14.19
C SER A 123 15.58 -7.34 -14.02
N GLY A 124 16.69 -7.37 -14.77
CA GLY A 124 17.68 -8.43 -14.62
C GLY A 124 18.92 -8.38 -15.52
N LEU A 125 19.12 -7.34 -16.34
CA LEU A 125 20.37 -7.15 -17.07
C LEU A 125 21.49 -6.66 -16.14
N SER A 126 22.74 -7.04 -16.43
CA SER A 126 23.88 -6.60 -15.62
C SER A 126 24.06 -5.08 -15.67
N ILE A 127 24.02 -4.46 -14.48
CA ILE A 127 24.28 -3.03 -14.30
C ILE A 127 25.74 -2.71 -14.59
N THR A 128 26.66 -3.59 -14.20
CA THR A 128 28.10 -3.45 -14.50
C THR A 128 28.33 -3.35 -15.99
N LYS A 129 27.73 -4.24 -16.79
CA LYS A 129 27.84 -4.20 -18.25
C LYS A 129 27.21 -2.94 -18.86
N LEU A 130 26.06 -2.48 -18.35
CA LEU A 130 25.45 -1.22 -18.78
C LEU A 130 26.37 -0.01 -18.53
N SER A 131 27.11 -0.02 -17.41
CA SER A 131 28.02 1.06 -17.04
C SER A 131 29.20 1.23 -18.00
N GLU A 132 29.57 0.19 -18.74
CA GLU A 132 30.70 0.22 -19.67
C GLU A 132 30.48 1.18 -20.84
N ALA A 133 29.23 1.38 -21.27
CA ALA A 133 28.86 2.36 -22.30
C ALA A 133 29.00 3.81 -21.84
N LEU A 134 29.02 4.06 -20.52
CA LEU A 134 29.17 5.41 -19.98
C LEU A 134 30.64 5.85 -19.99
N PRO A 135 30.94 7.14 -20.25
CA PRO A 135 32.24 7.73 -19.98
C PRO A 135 32.64 7.57 -18.50
N GLU A 136 33.93 7.46 -18.23
CA GLU A 136 34.49 7.25 -16.87
C GLU A 136 33.96 8.27 -15.85
N ALA A 137 33.83 9.54 -16.26
CA ALA A 137 33.30 10.63 -15.43
C ALA A 137 31.84 10.42 -14.96
N LEU A 138 31.09 9.49 -15.54
CA LEU A 138 29.71 9.16 -15.13
C LEU A 138 29.61 7.84 -14.36
N ARG A 139 30.57 6.92 -14.51
CA ARG A 139 30.47 5.55 -13.96
C ARG A 139 30.37 5.52 -12.44
N HIS A 140 31.08 6.41 -11.76
CA HIS A 140 31.11 6.45 -10.29
C HIS A 140 29.76 6.81 -9.63
N ARG A 141 28.81 7.29 -10.43
CA ARG A 141 27.47 7.74 -10.03
C ARG A 141 26.34 7.09 -10.84
N PHE A 142 26.64 5.92 -11.39
CA PHE A 142 25.70 5.05 -12.07
C PHE A 142 25.35 3.84 -11.20
N CYS A 143 24.07 3.43 -11.17
CA CYS A 143 23.63 2.23 -10.44
C CYS A 143 22.35 1.62 -11.05
N GLY A 144 21.89 0.49 -10.52
CA GLY A 144 20.52 0.01 -10.73
C GLY A 144 19.56 0.63 -9.72
N ILE A 145 18.33 0.91 -10.16
CA ILE A 145 17.17 1.30 -9.37
C ILE A 145 15.94 0.53 -9.86
N HIS A 146 15.75 -0.68 -9.35
CA HIS A 146 14.71 -1.58 -9.86
C HIS A 146 13.42 -1.43 -9.04
N PHE A 147 12.42 -0.78 -9.64
CA PHE A 147 11.06 -0.65 -9.15
C PHE A 147 10.21 -1.86 -9.54
N PHE A 148 9.19 -2.15 -8.71
CA PHE A 148 8.25 -3.23 -8.94
C PHE A 148 6.89 -2.68 -9.40
N ASN A 149 6.24 -3.36 -10.34
CA ASN A 149 4.95 -2.92 -10.89
C ASN A 149 3.79 -3.31 -9.95
N PRO A 150 2.88 -2.39 -9.59
CA PRO A 150 2.88 -0.95 -9.90
C PRO A 150 3.78 -0.11 -8.98
N PRO A 151 4.62 0.81 -9.51
CA PRO A 151 5.61 1.57 -8.73
C PRO A 151 5.06 2.36 -7.56
N ARG A 152 3.82 2.86 -7.64
CA ARG A 152 3.18 3.58 -6.53
C ARG A 152 2.90 2.65 -5.33
N TYR A 153 2.38 1.45 -5.60
CA TYR A 153 1.83 0.55 -4.58
C TYR A 153 2.84 -0.48 -4.06
N MET A 154 3.79 -0.91 -4.89
CA MET A 154 4.80 -1.88 -4.46
C MET A 154 5.84 -1.20 -3.57
N PRO A 155 6.09 -1.70 -2.34
CA PRO A 155 7.04 -1.06 -1.44
C PRO A 155 8.50 -1.23 -1.86
N LEU A 156 8.86 -2.31 -2.56
CA LEU A 156 10.26 -2.65 -2.84
C LEU A 156 10.89 -1.77 -3.93
N VAL A 157 12.13 -1.36 -3.68
CA VAL A 157 13.12 -0.99 -4.70
C VAL A 157 14.43 -1.73 -4.42
N GLU A 158 15.01 -2.36 -5.43
CA GLU A 158 16.38 -2.88 -5.36
C GLU A 158 17.36 -1.83 -5.89
N LEU A 159 18.40 -1.53 -5.10
CA LEU A 159 19.54 -0.72 -5.53
C LEU A 159 20.74 -1.62 -5.82
N ILE A 160 21.36 -1.45 -6.98
CA ILE A 160 22.43 -2.33 -7.46
C ILE A 160 23.66 -1.49 -7.79
N ALA A 161 24.70 -1.60 -6.97
CA ALA A 161 25.96 -0.93 -7.21
C ALA A 161 26.80 -1.69 -8.24
N THR A 162 27.49 -0.94 -9.11
CA THR A 162 28.62 -1.47 -9.88
C THR A 162 29.89 -1.40 -9.03
N PRO A 163 30.98 -2.08 -9.41
CA PRO A 163 32.28 -1.91 -8.75
C PRO A 163 32.79 -0.46 -8.74
N ALA A 164 32.36 0.36 -9.71
CA ALA A 164 32.76 1.77 -9.80
C ALA A 164 31.87 2.70 -8.97
N THR A 165 30.64 2.26 -8.60
CA THR A 165 29.66 3.12 -7.94
C THR A 165 30.14 3.51 -6.54
N GLU A 166 30.21 4.81 -6.26
CA GLU A 166 30.59 5.29 -4.94
C GLU A 166 29.51 5.00 -3.89
N ALA A 167 29.92 4.58 -2.69
CA ALA A 167 28.99 4.27 -1.59
C ALA A 167 28.02 5.43 -1.29
N ARG A 168 28.51 6.68 -1.33
CA ARG A 168 27.68 7.87 -1.09
C ARG A 168 26.51 8.00 -2.06
N VAL A 169 26.64 7.50 -3.29
CA VAL A 169 25.59 7.57 -4.32
C VAL A 169 24.44 6.65 -3.93
N ILE A 170 24.76 5.43 -3.48
CA ILE A 170 23.76 4.48 -3.01
C ILE A 170 23.09 5.00 -1.72
N ASP A 171 23.86 5.53 -0.76
CA ASP A 171 23.30 6.09 0.48
C ASP A 171 22.35 7.27 0.20
N GLN A 172 22.73 8.16 -0.72
CA GLN A 172 21.91 9.31 -1.11
C GLN A 172 20.63 8.88 -1.83
N LEU A 173 20.73 7.91 -2.74
CA LEU A 173 19.59 7.40 -3.48
C LEU A 173 18.65 6.61 -2.57
N GLU A 174 19.19 5.77 -1.67
CA GLU A 174 18.41 5.05 -0.64
C GLU A 174 17.63 6.03 0.24
N ALA A 175 18.25 7.11 0.71
CA ALA A 175 17.56 8.11 1.50
C ALA A 175 16.40 8.78 0.74
N PHE A 176 16.59 9.12 -0.55
CA PHE A 176 15.53 9.68 -1.39
C PHE A 176 14.42 8.66 -1.69
N VAL A 177 14.78 7.42 -2.03
CA VAL A 177 13.83 6.36 -2.35
C VAL A 177 12.98 5.99 -1.11
N THR A 178 13.59 5.97 0.08
CA THR A 178 12.88 5.67 1.33
C THR A 178 11.95 6.80 1.76
N SER A 179 12.45 7.98 2.14
CA SER A 179 11.56 9.05 2.64
C SER A 179 10.83 9.79 1.53
N GLY A 180 11.47 9.98 0.37
CA GLY A 180 10.92 10.75 -0.75
C GLY A 180 9.89 9.97 -1.56
N LEU A 181 10.14 8.69 -1.84
CA LEU A 181 9.24 7.85 -2.63
C LEU A 181 8.41 6.87 -1.80
N GLY A 182 8.66 6.75 -0.49
CA GLY A 182 7.91 5.85 0.39
C GLY A 182 8.23 4.36 0.19
N LYS A 183 9.49 4.04 -0.15
CA LYS A 183 9.90 2.67 -0.52
C LYS A 183 10.80 2.01 0.53
N GLY A 184 10.64 0.70 0.67
CA GLY A 184 11.63 -0.17 1.31
C GLY A 184 12.76 -0.46 0.32
N VAL A 185 14.01 -0.35 0.77
CA VAL A 185 15.18 -0.52 -0.09
C VAL A 185 15.98 -1.76 0.32
N VAL A 186 16.32 -2.57 -0.68
CA VAL A 186 17.30 -3.65 -0.56
C VAL A 186 18.48 -3.34 -1.47
N ARG A 187 19.71 -3.55 -1.00
CA ARG A 187 20.91 -3.47 -1.84
C ARG A 187 21.19 -4.86 -2.40
N ALA A 188 20.97 -5.05 -3.69
CA ALA A 188 21.17 -6.31 -4.37
C ALA A 188 22.54 -6.39 -5.05
N LYS A 189 23.06 -7.61 -5.20
CA LYS A 189 24.25 -7.87 -6.03
C LYS A 189 23.87 -7.81 -7.51
N ASP A 190 24.84 -7.46 -8.35
CA ASP A 190 24.68 -7.45 -9.80
C ASP A 190 24.76 -8.88 -10.35
N THR A 191 23.72 -9.67 -10.09
CA THR A 191 23.53 -11.02 -10.64
C THR A 191 22.28 -11.06 -11.51
N PRO A 192 22.16 -12.01 -12.46
CA PRO A 192 20.96 -12.14 -13.28
C PRO A 192 19.70 -12.16 -12.41
N ASN A 193 18.76 -11.24 -12.71
CA ASN A 193 17.50 -11.05 -11.98
C ASN A 193 17.63 -10.66 -10.48
N PHE A 194 18.78 -10.14 -10.05
CA PHE A 194 19.03 -9.58 -8.72
C PHE A 194 18.63 -10.53 -7.57
N ILE A 195 17.79 -10.10 -6.62
CA ILE A 195 17.31 -10.93 -5.51
C ILE A 195 15.86 -11.32 -5.74
N ALA A 196 14.97 -10.33 -5.87
CA ALA A 196 13.53 -10.57 -5.82
C ALA A 196 13.07 -11.42 -7.01
N ASN A 197 13.43 -11.05 -8.25
CA ASN A 197 13.08 -11.85 -9.43
C ASN A 197 13.82 -13.19 -9.43
N ARG A 198 15.07 -13.21 -8.96
CA ARG A 198 15.89 -14.43 -8.86
C ARG A 198 15.28 -15.50 -7.97
N ILE A 199 14.69 -15.12 -6.83
CA ILE A 199 13.98 -16.04 -5.91
C ILE A 199 12.52 -16.23 -6.33
N GLY A 200 11.80 -15.13 -6.58
CA GLY A 200 10.36 -15.15 -6.82
C GLY A 200 9.95 -15.84 -8.11
N ILE A 201 10.60 -15.52 -9.24
CA ILE A 201 10.28 -16.15 -10.54
C ILE A 201 10.77 -17.59 -10.59
N ALA A 202 11.94 -17.90 -10.02
CA ALA A 202 12.38 -19.28 -9.86
C ALA A 202 11.40 -20.10 -8.99
N GLY A 203 10.83 -19.49 -7.94
CA GLY A 203 9.78 -20.08 -7.12
C GLY A 203 8.48 -20.30 -7.89
N MET A 204 8.08 -19.39 -8.78
CA MET A 204 6.91 -19.57 -9.66
C MET A 204 7.13 -20.70 -10.66
N LEU A 205 8.31 -20.78 -11.29
CA LEU A 205 8.67 -21.89 -12.18
C LEU A 205 8.67 -23.23 -11.44
N SER A 206 9.26 -23.27 -10.24
CA SER A 206 9.22 -24.45 -9.36
C SER A 206 7.79 -24.83 -9.03
N THR A 207 6.92 -23.85 -8.79
CA THR A 207 5.49 -24.10 -8.53
C THR A 207 4.81 -24.71 -9.75
N MET A 208 5.02 -24.16 -10.95
CA MET A 208 4.46 -24.72 -12.19
C MET A 208 4.92 -26.16 -12.43
N LYS A 209 6.19 -26.46 -12.15
CA LYS A 209 6.72 -27.82 -12.26
C LYS A 209 6.07 -28.79 -11.27
N GLU A 210 5.88 -28.36 -10.02
CA GLU A 210 5.20 -29.21 -9.03
C GLU A 210 3.70 -29.37 -9.34
N VAL A 211 3.05 -28.39 -9.98
CA VAL A 211 1.68 -28.56 -10.46
C VAL A 211 1.59 -29.71 -11.47
N GLU A 212 2.54 -29.82 -12.39
CA GLU A 212 2.63 -30.96 -13.33
C GLU A 212 2.86 -32.28 -12.57
N ASN A 213 3.78 -32.31 -11.61
CA ASN A 213 4.12 -33.52 -10.85
C ASN A 213 2.93 -34.06 -10.03
N PHE A 214 2.06 -33.18 -9.54
CA PHE A 214 0.94 -33.54 -8.66
C PHE A 214 -0.43 -33.52 -9.35
N GLY A 215 -0.51 -33.12 -10.63
CA GLY A 215 -1.75 -33.13 -11.42
C GLY A 215 -2.84 -32.21 -10.84
N LEU A 216 -2.46 -31.05 -10.32
CA LEU A 216 -3.40 -30.09 -9.74
C LEU A 216 -3.92 -29.09 -10.78
N THR A 217 -5.16 -28.67 -10.61
CA THR A 217 -5.78 -27.63 -11.42
C THR A 217 -5.36 -26.23 -10.92
N TYR A 218 -5.24 -25.26 -11.83
CA TYR A 218 -4.72 -23.93 -11.49
C TYR A 218 -5.56 -23.18 -10.45
N ASP A 219 -6.89 -23.36 -10.45
CA ASP A 219 -7.80 -22.78 -9.47
C ASP A 219 -7.68 -23.42 -8.07
N VAL A 220 -7.43 -24.73 -7.98
CA VAL A 220 -7.06 -25.38 -6.70
C VAL A 220 -5.74 -24.83 -6.19
N VAL A 221 -4.75 -24.64 -7.07
CA VAL A 221 -3.45 -24.08 -6.69
C VAL A 221 -3.59 -22.64 -6.21
N ASP A 222 -4.38 -21.80 -6.88
CA ASP A 222 -4.60 -20.41 -6.47
C ASP A 222 -5.36 -20.30 -5.14
N ASP A 223 -6.33 -21.20 -4.89
CA ASP A 223 -7.02 -21.30 -3.61
C ASP A 223 -6.06 -21.65 -2.45
N LEU A 224 -5.11 -22.54 -2.70
CA LEU A 224 -4.10 -22.96 -1.71
C LEU A 224 -2.99 -21.92 -1.50
N THR A 225 -2.45 -21.38 -2.60
CA THR A 225 -1.26 -20.52 -2.60
C THR A 225 -1.56 -19.06 -2.40
N GLY A 226 -2.84 -18.64 -2.41
CA GLY A 226 -3.25 -17.26 -2.12
C GLY A 226 -3.27 -16.93 -0.63
N LYS A 227 -4.38 -16.35 -0.15
CA LYS A 227 -4.51 -15.91 1.26
C LYS A 227 -4.26 -17.02 2.28
N LYS A 228 -4.59 -18.28 1.96
CA LYS A 228 -4.41 -19.42 2.88
C LYS A 228 -2.93 -19.67 3.22
N LEU A 229 -2.02 -19.38 2.30
CA LEU A 229 -0.56 -19.48 2.49
C LEU A 229 0.08 -18.12 2.86
N GLY A 230 -0.73 -17.08 3.12
CA GLY A 230 -0.22 -15.76 3.44
C GLY A 230 0.34 -14.99 2.24
N ARG A 231 -0.17 -15.23 1.02
CA ARG A 231 0.16 -14.45 -0.18
C ARG A 231 -1.04 -13.63 -0.66
N ALA A 232 -0.85 -12.84 -1.72
CA ALA A 232 -1.91 -12.10 -2.37
C ALA A 232 -3.11 -13.00 -2.73
N SER A 233 -4.32 -12.43 -2.70
CA SER A 233 -5.56 -13.20 -2.95
C SER A 233 -5.68 -13.77 -4.36
N SER A 234 -4.86 -13.31 -5.29
CA SER A 234 -4.73 -13.85 -6.63
C SER A 234 -3.94 -15.17 -6.68
N GLY A 235 -3.34 -15.65 -5.59
CA GLY A 235 -2.59 -16.91 -5.65
C GLY A 235 -1.39 -16.83 -6.62
N THR A 236 -1.14 -17.89 -7.37
CA THR A 236 0.03 -18.02 -8.25
C THR A 236 -0.30 -17.66 -9.70
N PHE A 237 -1.28 -18.32 -10.31
CA PHE A 237 -1.58 -18.23 -11.74
C PHE A 237 -2.34 -16.96 -12.10
N ARG A 238 -3.31 -16.54 -11.28
CA ARG A 238 -3.97 -15.26 -11.49
C ARG A 238 -3.01 -14.09 -11.23
N THR A 239 -1.99 -14.26 -10.38
CA THR A 239 -0.90 -13.29 -10.27
C THR A 239 -0.04 -13.25 -11.55
N ALA A 240 0.27 -14.39 -12.14
CA ALA A 240 0.95 -14.44 -13.45
C ALA A 240 0.13 -13.71 -14.53
N ASP A 241 -1.20 -13.87 -14.55
CA ASP A 241 -2.09 -13.13 -15.46
C ASP A 241 -2.09 -11.61 -15.21
N VAL A 242 -1.91 -11.17 -13.95
CA VAL A 242 -1.78 -9.74 -13.61
C VAL A 242 -0.45 -9.17 -14.11
N VAL A 243 0.65 -9.91 -13.91
CA VAL A 243 1.99 -9.50 -14.36
C VAL A 243 2.10 -9.49 -15.89
N GLY A 244 1.44 -10.43 -16.55
CA GLY A 244 1.52 -10.66 -17.99
C GLY A 244 2.46 -11.82 -18.31
N LEU A 245 1.96 -12.76 -19.11
CA LEU A 245 2.66 -14.02 -19.39
C LEU A 245 3.89 -13.85 -20.29
N ASP A 246 3.88 -12.86 -21.16
CA ASP A 246 5.02 -12.45 -21.98
C ASP A 246 6.12 -11.79 -21.15
N THR A 247 5.76 -10.91 -20.20
CA THR A 247 6.71 -10.34 -19.24
C THR A 247 7.40 -11.45 -18.46
N MET A 248 6.63 -12.42 -17.98
CA MET A 248 7.17 -13.60 -17.29
C MET A 248 8.14 -14.39 -18.18
N ALA A 249 7.77 -14.64 -19.44
CA ALA A 249 8.64 -15.32 -20.40
C ALA A 249 9.95 -14.57 -20.67
N HIS A 250 9.93 -13.23 -20.69
CA HIS A 250 11.15 -12.43 -20.80
C HIS A 250 12.08 -12.63 -19.61
N VAL A 251 11.55 -12.61 -18.37
CA VAL A 251 12.37 -12.82 -17.16
C VAL A 251 12.92 -14.25 -17.09
N ILE A 252 12.14 -15.25 -17.52
CA ILE A 252 12.57 -16.64 -17.65
C ILE A 252 13.72 -16.73 -18.67
N LYS A 253 13.57 -16.08 -19.82
CA LYS A 253 14.60 -16.04 -20.85
C LYS A 253 15.90 -15.41 -20.35
N THR A 254 15.84 -14.35 -19.53
CA THR A 254 17.04 -13.78 -18.89
C THR A 254 17.77 -14.82 -18.03
N LEU A 255 17.06 -15.67 -17.29
CA LEU A 255 17.69 -16.77 -16.54
C LEU A 255 18.35 -17.78 -17.49
N GLN A 256 17.64 -18.18 -18.55
CA GLN A 256 18.14 -19.15 -19.54
C GLN A 256 19.38 -18.64 -20.29
N ASP A 257 19.40 -17.36 -20.65
CA ASP A 257 20.48 -16.77 -21.47
C ASP A 257 21.74 -16.46 -20.63
N ASN A 258 21.61 -16.23 -19.32
CA ASN A 258 22.71 -15.73 -18.47
C ASN A 258 23.15 -16.70 -17.37
N LEU A 259 22.48 -17.85 -17.23
CA LEU A 259 22.85 -18.90 -16.29
C LEU A 259 23.05 -20.21 -17.04
N GLY A 260 23.67 -21.18 -16.37
CA GLY A 260 23.82 -22.53 -16.87
C GLY A 260 23.98 -23.51 -15.70
N PRO A 261 24.05 -24.83 -15.97
CA PRO A 261 24.19 -25.84 -14.93
C PRO A 261 25.40 -25.61 -14.01
N GLU A 262 26.47 -25.01 -14.53
CA GLU A 262 27.70 -24.67 -13.80
C GLU A 262 27.54 -23.46 -12.86
N THR A 263 26.62 -22.54 -13.18
CA THR A 263 26.39 -21.31 -12.38
C THR A 263 25.13 -21.38 -11.53
N ASP A 264 24.22 -22.30 -11.86
CA ASP A 264 23.01 -22.58 -11.10
C ASP A 264 22.61 -24.07 -11.17
N PRO A 265 22.68 -24.82 -10.07
CA PRO A 265 22.31 -26.23 -10.06
C PRO A 265 20.80 -26.48 -10.27
N PHE A 266 19.96 -25.44 -10.21
CA PHE A 266 18.53 -25.51 -10.54
C PHE A 266 18.23 -25.22 -12.00
N TYR A 267 19.24 -24.96 -12.85
CA TYR A 267 19.06 -24.55 -14.25
C TYR A 267 18.10 -25.45 -15.04
N GLY A 268 18.09 -26.76 -14.78
CA GLY A 268 17.17 -27.71 -15.41
C GLY A 268 15.67 -27.42 -15.14
N SER A 269 15.36 -26.65 -14.10
CA SER A 269 14.00 -26.21 -13.75
C SER A 269 13.60 -24.89 -14.42
N PHE A 270 14.48 -24.25 -15.19
CA PHE A 270 14.20 -22.97 -15.85
C PHE A 270 13.59 -23.11 -17.26
N GLY A 271 13.27 -24.33 -17.69
CA GLY A 271 12.53 -24.54 -18.93
C GLY A 271 11.17 -23.84 -18.91
N THR A 272 10.79 -23.24 -20.04
CA THR A 272 9.47 -22.61 -20.20
C THR A 272 8.37 -23.68 -20.12
N PRO A 273 7.42 -23.59 -19.16
CA PRO A 273 6.38 -24.59 -19.01
C PRO A 273 5.50 -24.71 -20.27
N PRO A 274 5.08 -25.92 -20.70
CA PRO A 274 4.29 -26.12 -21.91
C PRO A 274 3.00 -25.30 -21.95
N VAL A 275 2.30 -25.19 -20.82
CA VAL A 275 1.08 -24.36 -20.72
C VAL A 275 1.37 -22.88 -20.97
N LEU A 276 2.48 -22.37 -20.44
CA LEU A 276 2.88 -20.97 -20.62
C LEU A 276 3.21 -20.70 -22.09
N ALA A 277 3.99 -21.58 -22.72
CA ALA A 277 4.31 -21.50 -24.13
C ALA A 277 3.05 -21.51 -25.00
N LYS A 278 2.08 -22.38 -24.68
CA LYS A 278 0.82 -22.47 -25.43
C LYS A 278 -0.04 -21.21 -25.28
N LEU A 279 -0.22 -20.70 -24.06
CA LEU A 279 -0.98 -19.47 -23.81
C LEU A 279 -0.40 -18.26 -24.56
N ILE A 280 0.94 -18.15 -24.59
CA ILE A 280 1.63 -17.10 -25.34
C ILE A 280 1.39 -17.26 -26.84
N ALA A 281 1.51 -18.47 -27.38
CA ALA A 281 1.26 -18.75 -28.80
C ALA A 281 -0.19 -18.41 -29.22
N LEU A 282 -1.15 -18.59 -28.32
CA LEU A 282 -2.57 -18.22 -28.51
C LEU A 282 -2.84 -16.71 -28.35
N GLY A 283 -1.84 -15.91 -27.94
CA GLY A 283 -2.04 -14.48 -27.62
C GLY A 283 -2.80 -14.23 -26.32
N ASN A 284 -2.96 -15.26 -25.47
CA ASN A 284 -3.60 -15.17 -24.16
C ASN A 284 -2.57 -14.73 -23.11
N LEU A 285 -2.25 -13.44 -23.08
CA LEU A 285 -1.17 -12.86 -22.27
C LEU A 285 -1.58 -12.40 -20.86
N GLY A 286 -2.75 -12.83 -20.36
CA GLY A 286 -3.26 -12.46 -19.04
C GLY A 286 -4.31 -11.34 -19.07
N GLN A 287 -4.37 -10.54 -18.01
CA GLN A 287 -5.40 -9.51 -17.83
C GLN A 287 -5.43 -8.47 -18.95
N LYS A 288 -4.26 -8.12 -19.49
CA LYS A 288 -4.13 -7.12 -20.57
C LYS A 288 -4.80 -7.54 -21.88
N THR A 289 -4.89 -8.84 -22.14
CA THR A 289 -5.60 -9.44 -23.28
C THR A 289 -6.94 -10.04 -22.88
N LYS A 290 -7.38 -9.85 -21.62
CA LYS A 290 -8.60 -10.41 -21.01
C LYS A 290 -8.65 -11.95 -20.98
N ALA A 291 -7.53 -12.62 -21.26
CA ALA A 291 -7.40 -14.07 -21.32
C ALA A 291 -5.95 -14.48 -21.02
N GLY A 292 -5.76 -15.42 -20.10
CA GLY A 292 -4.50 -16.05 -19.73
C GLY A 292 -4.77 -17.42 -19.12
N PHE A 293 -4.21 -17.74 -17.94
CA PHE A 293 -4.65 -18.91 -17.17
C PHE A 293 -6.14 -18.83 -16.82
N TYR A 294 -6.67 -17.61 -16.68
CA TYR A 294 -8.08 -17.35 -16.51
C TYR A 294 -8.65 -16.45 -17.60
N LYS A 295 -9.95 -16.62 -17.86
CA LYS A 295 -10.74 -15.77 -18.75
C LYS A 295 -12.09 -15.48 -18.10
N LYS A 296 -12.50 -14.21 -18.13
CA LYS A 296 -13.82 -13.81 -17.62
C LYS A 296 -14.82 -13.75 -18.75
N VAL A 297 -15.92 -14.48 -18.64
CA VAL A 297 -17.03 -14.49 -19.62
C VAL A 297 -18.32 -14.15 -18.88
N GLY A 298 -18.83 -12.93 -19.06
CA GLY A 298 -19.96 -12.42 -18.27
C GLY A 298 -19.62 -12.36 -16.78
N ARG A 299 -20.35 -13.11 -15.96
CA ARG A 299 -20.08 -13.25 -14.51
C ARG A 299 -19.19 -14.45 -14.18
N ASP A 300 -19.00 -15.35 -15.13
CA ASP A 300 -18.27 -16.59 -14.93
C ASP A 300 -16.77 -16.39 -15.12
N ILE A 301 -15.99 -17.16 -14.37
CA ILE A 301 -14.54 -17.25 -14.52
C ILE A 301 -14.26 -18.65 -15.07
N LEU A 302 -13.55 -18.68 -16.19
CA LEU A 302 -13.07 -19.91 -16.81
C LEU A 302 -11.57 -20.04 -16.58
N ARG A 303 -11.09 -21.28 -16.51
CA ARG A 303 -9.68 -21.68 -16.37
C ARG A 303 -9.24 -22.37 -17.65
N PHE A 304 -8.03 -22.07 -18.11
CA PHE A 304 -7.42 -22.76 -19.25
C PHE A 304 -7.02 -24.19 -18.88
N GLU A 305 -7.23 -25.15 -19.78
CA GLU A 305 -6.71 -26.51 -19.70
C GLU A 305 -5.80 -26.81 -20.89
N LEU A 306 -4.62 -27.38 -20.61
CA LEU A 306 -3.62 -27.61 -21.64
C LEU A 306 -4.01 -28.78 -22.54
N GLU A 307 -4.62 -29.83 -21.99
CA GLU A 307 -4.97 -31.06 -22.71
C GLU A 307 -6.04 -30.82 -23.78
N SER A 308 -7.03 -29.98 -23.47
CA SER A 308 -8.11 -29.60 -24.39
C SER A 308 -7.80 -28.33 -25.19
N GLU A 309 -6.81 -27.55 -24.74
CA GLU A 309 -6.50 -26.21 -25.23
C GLU A 309 -7.68 -25.22 -25.18
N ASP A 310 -8.64 -25.46 -24.29
CA ASP A 310 -9.86 -24.66 -24.13
C ASP A 310 -10.06 -24.15 -22.69
N TYR A 311 -11.03 -23.27 -22.52
CA TYR A 311 -11.43 -22.69 -21.24
C TYR A 311 -12.62 -23.44 -20.64
N VAL A 312 -12.40 -24.07 -19.49
CA VAL A 312 -13.43 -24.79 -18.72
C VAL A 312 -13.89 -23.98 -17.50
N PRO A 313 -15.07 -24.26 -16.90
CA PRO A 313 -15.49 -23.59 -15.67
C PRO A 313 -14.44 -23.68 -14.55
N ALA A 314 -14.08 -22.53 -13.96
CA ALA A 314 -13.18 -22.46 -12.81
C ALA A 314 -13.94 -22.44 -11.48
N GLY A 315 -13.21 -22.53 -10.37
CA GLY A 315 -13.73 -22.33 -9.02
C GLY A 315 -13.63 -23.57 -8.13
N GLN A 316 -12.91 -24.60 -8.59
CA GLN A 316 -12.57 -25.74 -7.76
C GLN A 316 -11.72 -25.29 -6.57
N LYS A 317 -12.01 -25.85 -5.40
CA LYS A 317 -11.27 -25.58 -4.16
C LYS A 317 -10.60 -26.86 -3.69
N ALA A 318 -9.48 -26.70 -2.99
CA ALA A 318 -8.90 -27.83 -2.26
C ALA A 318 -9.81 -28.25 -1.10
N ASP A 319 -9.68 -29.51 -0.66
CA ASP A 319 -10.33 -30.00 0.55
C ASP A 319 -9.98 -29.10 1.76
N ASP A 320 -10.97 -28.83 2.61
CA ASP A 320 -10.83 -27.95 3.78
C ASP A 320 -9.77 -28.44 4.77
N VAL A 321 -9.39 -29.73 4.74
CA VAL A 321 -8.29 -30.28 5.56
C VAL A 321 -6.99 -29.52 5.34
N TYR A 322 -6.68 -29.14 4.09
CA TYR A 322 -5.45 -28.39 3.78
C TYR A 322 -5.55 -26.95 4.29
N GLY A 323 -6.74 -26.35 4.21
CA GLY A 323 -7.02 -25.06 4.83
C GLY A 323 -6.83 -25.09 6.35
N ARG A 324 -7.21 -26.19 7.02
CA ARG A 324 -6.95 -26.40 8.45
C ARG A 324 -5.47 -26.61 8.76
N MET A 325 -4.75 -27.39 7.96
CA MET A 325 -3.30 -27.57 8.10
C MET A 325 -2.54 -26.25 7.97
N LEU A 326 -2.89 -25.40 6.99
CA LEU A 326 -2.22 -24.11 6.76
C LEU A 326 -2.37 -23.10 7.91
N LYS A 327 -3.40 -23.26 8.75
CA LYS A 327 -3.66 -22.44 9.94
C LYS A 327 -2.90 -22.91 11.19
N ARG A 328 -2.27 -24.09 11.17
CA ARG A 328 -1.48 -24.59 12.30
C ARG A 328 -0.19 -23.78 12.48
N PRO A 329 0.40 -23.76 13.69
CA PRO A 329 1.74 -23.19 13.90
C PRO A 329 2.76 -23.75 12.91
N ALA A 330 3.77 -22.96 12.53
CA ALA A 330 4.65 -23.28 11.41
C ALA A 330 5.30 -24.68 11.52
N ALA A 331 5.79 -25.05 12.70
CA ALA A 331 6.43 -26.35 12.93
C ALA A 331 5.47 -27.53 12.71
N GLU A 332 4.26 -27.47 13.26
CA GLU A 332 3.22 -28.49 13.06
C GLU A 332 2.75 -28.52 11.61
N ARG A 333 2.51 -27.33 11.03
CA ARG A 333 2.06 -27.15 9.65
C ARG A 333 2.98 -27.84 8.65
N LEU A 334 4.29 -27.60 8.71
CA LEU A 334 5.23 -28.19 7.75
C LEU A 334 5.29 -29.72 7.87
N LYS A 335 5.27 -30.27 9.09
CA LYS A 335 5.22 -31.72 9.32
C LYS A 335 3.95 -32.34 8.74
N LEU A 336 2.79 -31.72 8.98
CA LEU A 336 1.51 -32.18 8.44
C LEU A 336 1.49 -32.18 6.91
N LEU A 337 2.02 -31.13 6.29
CA LEU A 337 2.09 -31.04 4.83
C LEU A 337 3.04 -32.09 4.24
N ARG A 338 4.22 -32.28 4.83
CA ARG A 338 5.18 -33.31 4.39
C ARG A 338 4.61 -34.73 4.51
N ALA A 339 3.87 -35.01 5.59
CA ALA A 339 3.25 -36.30 5.84
C ALA A 339 1.92 -36.52 5.10
N ALA A 340 1.44 -35.54 4.32
CA ALA A 340 0.13 -35.62 3.68
C ALA A 340 0.05 -36.75 2.64
N SER A 341 -1.04 -37.51 2.69
CA SER A 341 -1.34 -38.58 1.71
C SER A 341 -2.02 -38.08 0.43
N GLY A 342 -2.56 -36.86 0.42
CA GLY A 342 -3.18 -36.27 -0.77
C GLY A 342 -2.25 -35.31 -1.53
N ALA A 343 -2.48 -35.21 -2.84
CA ALA A 343 -1.66 -34.39 -3.75
C ALA A 343 -1.53 -32.91 -3.32
N PRO A 344 -2.60 -32.21 -2.87
CA PRO A 344 -2.48 -30.82 -2.41
C PRO A 344 -1.50 -30.60 -1.26
N GLY A 345 -1.48 -31.49 -0.26
CA GLY A 345 -0.58 -31.37 0.88
C GLY A 345 0.88 -31.60 0.50
N ARG A 346 1.14 -32.64 -0.33
CA ARG A 346 2.48 -32.91 -0.86
C ARG A 346 2.98 -31.79 -1.78
N PHE A 347 2.10 -31.24 -2.61
CA PHE A 347 2.39 -30.08 -3.45
C PHE A 347 2.81 -28.87 -2.62
N LEU A 348 2.04 -28.54 -1.57
CA LEU A 348 2.36 -27.43 -0.67
C LEU A 348 3.72 -27.63 0.02
N TRP A 349 4.02 -28.86 0.49
CA TRP A 349 5.35 -29.16 1.03
C TRP A 349 6.43 -29.00 -0.04
N ALA A 350 6.23 -29.53 -1.25
CA ALA A 350 7.22 -29.50 -2.31
C ALA A 350 7.60 -28.07 -2.70
N ILE A 351 6.63 -27.16 -2.88
CA ILE A 351 6.93 -25.77 -3.23
C ILE A 351 7.67 -25.03 -2.10
N LEU A 352 7.36 -25.33 -0.84
CA LEU A 352 8.03 -24.73 0.32
C LEU A 352 9.46 -25.26 0.45
N ARG A 353 9.64 -26.59 0.39
CA ARG A 353 10.94 -27.26 0.38
C ARG A 353 11.83 -26.71 -0.73
N ASN A 354 11.32 -26.63 -1.96
CA ASN A 354 12.09 -26.13 -3.11
C ASN A 354 12.47 -24.65 -2.91
N SER A 355 11.57 -23.84 -2.34
CA SER A 355 11.86 -22.44 -2.01
C SER A 355 12.96 -22.31 -0.96
N PHE A 356 12.94 -23.13 0.10
CA PHE A 356 13.98 -23.14 1.14
C PHE A 356 15.33 -23.55 0.57
N HIS A 357 15.34 -24.64 -0.20
CA HIS A 357 16.54 -25.17 -0.84
C HIS A 357 17.17 -24.12 -1.77
N TYR A 358 16.39 -23.57 -2.69
CA TYR A 358 16.87 -22.56 -3.64
C TYR A 358 17.39 -21.30 -2.95
N ALA A 359 16.67 -20.79 -1.94
CA ALA A 359 17.10 -19.61 -1.19
C ALA A 359 18.42 -19.85 -0.44
N ALA A 360 18.60 -21.02 0.20
CA ALA A 360 19.84 -21.32 0.92
C ALA A 360 21.06 -21.44 0.00
N VAL A 361 20.90 -22.13 -1.14
CA VAL A 361 21.99 -22.32 -2.12
C VAL A 361 22.48 -21.00 -2.70
N HIS A 362 21.56 -20.07 -3.00
CA HIS A 362 21.88 -18.82 -3.69
C HIS A 362 22.10 -17.61 -2.77
N LEU A 363 21.89 -17.73 -1.45
CA LEU A 363 21.96 -16.59 -0.53
C LEU A 363 23.28 -15.80 -0.67
N GLU A 364 24.41 -16.50 -0.76
CA GLU A 364 25.73 -15.88 -0.87
C GLU A 364 25.95 -15.15 -2.19
N THR A 365 25.37 -15.63 -3.29
CA THR A 365 25.64 -15.08 -4.62
C THR A 365 24.77 -13.88 -4.93
N ILE A 366 23.55 -13.79 -4.37
CA ILE A 366 22.56 -12.78 -4.76
C ILE A 366 22.39 -11.64 -3.75
N ALA A 367 22.63 -11.90 -2.46
CA ALA A 367 22.31 -10.97 -1.37
C ALA A 367 23.47 -10.75 -0.40
N GLU A 368 23.40 -9.66 0.38
CA GLU A 368 24.29 -9.43 1.51
C GLU A 368 23.92 -10.33 2.69
N SER A 369 22.62 -10.44 3.00
CA SER A 369 22.10 -11.22 4.13
C SER A 369 20.74 -11.84 3.87
N ALA A 370 20.33 -12.78 4.72
CA ALA A 370 19.01 -13.41 4.64
C ALA A 370 17.86 -12.39 4.74
N ARG A 371 18.07 -11.26 5.42
CA ARG A 371 17.11 -10.14 5.51
C ARG A 371 16.70 -9.65 4.14
N ASP A 372 17.66 -9.49 3.24
CA ASP A 372 17.41 -8.92 1.91
C ASP A 372 16.51 -9.83 1.07
N VAL A 373 16.68 -11.15 1.18
CA VAL A 373 15.83 -12.15 0.50
C VAL A 373 14.40 -12.11 1.04
N ASP A 374 14.24 -12.11 2.36
CA ASP A 374 12.91 -12.15 2.98
C ASP A 374 12.14 -10.85 2.76
N LEU A 375 12.80 -9.69 2.89
CA LEU A 375 12.21 -8.40 2.57
C LEU A 375 11.87 -8.27 1.08
N CYS A 376 12.69 -8.82 0.17
CA CYS A 376 12.35 -8.86 -1.25
C CYS A 376 11.05 -9.63 -1.52
N LEU A 377 10.80 -10.76 -0.84
CA LEU A 377 9.55 -11.49 -1.04
C LEU A 377 8.35 -10.84 -0.34
N ARG A 378 8.55 -10.23 0.83
CA ARG A 378 7.50 -9.47 1.51
C ARG A 378 7.07 -8.25 0.70
N TRP A 379 8.02 -7.42 0.31
CA TRP A 379 7.77 -6.15 -0.35
C TRP A 379 7.59 -6.26 -1.87
N GLY A 380 8.28 -7.18 -2.53
CA GLY A 380 8.23 -7.35 -3.99
C GLY A 380 7.16 -8.34 -4.47
N PHE A 381 6.84 -9.36 -3.67
CA PHE A 381 5.87 -10.41 -4.03
C PHE A 381 4.65 -10.47 -3.10
N GLY A 382 4.54 -9.56 -2.13
CA GLY A 382 3.39 -9.47 -1.23
C GLY A 382 3.20 -10.70 -0.35
N MET A 383 4.29 -11.40 0.00
CA MET A 383 4.24 -12.52 0.94
C MET A 383 4.18 -12.00 2.38
N LYS A 384 3.46 -12.69 3.27
CA LYS A 384 3.40 -12.34 4.70
C LYS A 384 4.76 -12.49 5.39
N GLN A 385 5.53 -13.51 4.99
CA GLN A 385 6.85 -13.84 5.52
C GLN A 385 7.72 -14.40 4.39
N GLY A 386 9.03 -14.18 4.48
CA GLY A 386 9.98 -14.76 3.54
C GLY A 386 10.25 -16.26 3.78
N PRO A 387 11.00 -16.92 2.88
CA PRO A 387 11.33 -18.33 3.00
C PRO A 387 12.14 -18.62 4.27
N PHE A 388 13.06 -17.74 4.65
CA PHE A 388 13.91 -17.99 5.81
C PHE A 388 13.16 -17.79 7.13
N GLU A 389 12.31 -16.77 7.23
CA GLU A 389 11.41 -16.56 8.36
C GLU A 389 10.53 -17.78 8.61
N LEU A 390 9.88 -18.31 7.56
CA LEU A 390 9.05 -19.51 7.69
C LEU A 390 9.85 -20.74 8.13
N TRP A 391 11.02 -20.94 7.55
CA TRP A 391 11.90 -22.05 7.91
C TRP A 391 12.31 -21.95 9.38
N GLN A 392 12.79 -20.79 9.81
CA GLN A 392 13.20 -20.54 11.19
C GLN A 392 12.03 -20.71 12.17
N GLU A 393 10.86 -20.13 11.88
CA GLU A 393 9.64 -20.26 12.70
C GLU A 393 9.22 -21.73 12.88
N ALA A 394 9.44 -22.56 11.85
CA ALA A 394 9.06 -23.96 11.86
C ALA A 394 10.07 -24.89 12.56
N GLY A 395 11.22 -24.38 13.00
CA GLY A 395 12.31 -25.15 13.60
C GLY A 395 13.42 -25.45 12.60
N TRP A 396 14.47 -24.64 12.65
CA TRP A 396 15.54 -24.59 11.64
C TRP A 396 16.16 -25.95 11.29
N LEU A 397 16.81 -26.61 12.26
CA LEU A 397 17.52 -27.88 12.01
C LEU A 397 16.59 -29.04 11.67
N GLU A 398 15.36 -29.03 12.19
CA GLU A 398 14.40 -30.08 11.88
C GLU A 398 13.97 -29.97 10.43
N VAL A 399 13.58 -28.78 9.97
CA VAL A 399 13.22 -28.52 8.57
C VAL A 399 14.40 -28.75 7.65
N ALA A 400 15.63 -28.38 8.04
CA ALA A 400 16.83 -28.65 7.27
C ALA A 400 17.01 -30.15 6.99
N LYS A 401 16.83 -30.99 8.01
CA LYS A 401 16.87 -32.46 7.86
C LYS A 401 15.76 -32.95 6.93
N MET A 402 14.54 -32.44 7.08
CA MET A 402 13.42 -32.82 6.21
C MET A 402 13.69 -32.49 4.73
N VAL A 403 14.29 -31.32 4.47
CA VAL A 403 14.66 -30.90 3.12
C VAL A 403 15.78 -31.78 2.57
N GLN A 404 16.83 -32.05 3.36
CA GLN A 404 17.95 -32.89 2.95
C GLN A 404 17.53 -34.34 2.65
N GLU A 405 16.70 -34.94 3.50
CA GLU A 405 16.13 -36.27 3.27
C GLU A 405 15.35 -36.35 1.95
N ASP A 406 14.61 -35.29 1.60
CA ASP A 406 13.89 -35.22 0.33
C ASP A 406 14.81 -34.99 -0.88
N ILE A 407 15.94 -34.28 -0.70
CA ILE A 407 16.99 -34.17 -1.72
C ILE A 407 17.63 -35.54 -1.96
N ASP A 408 18.05 -36.22 -0.89
CA ASP A 408 18.71 -37.53 -0.96
C ASP A 408 17.78 -38.61 -1.54
N ALA A 409 16.48 -38.52 -1.26
CA ALA A 409 15.46 -39.39 -1.83
C ALA A 409 15.04 -39.04 -3.28
N GLY A 410 15.67 -38.03 -3.91
CA GLY A 410 15.36 -37.59 -5.27
C GLY A 410 13.98 -36.96 -5.44
N LYS A 411 13.38 -36.45 -4.36
CA LYS A 411 12.06 -35.81 -4.37
C LYS A 411 12.13 -34.29 -4.64
N ALA A 412 13.30 -33.67 -4.45
CA ALA A 412 13.54 -32.26 -4.72
C ALA A 412 13.79 -32.00 -6.21
N LEU A 413 13.57 -30.77 -6.68
CA LEU A 413 13.86 -30.37 -8.07
C LEU A 413 15.36 -30.27 -8.40
N CYS A 414 16.21 -30.28 -7.38
CA CYS A 414 17.66 -30.18 -7.51
C CYS A 414 18.32 -31.15 -6.53
N SER A 415 19.40 -31.80 -6.96
CA SER A 415 20.21 -32.74 -6.18
C SER A 415 21.38 -32.07 -5.45
N ALA A 416 21.59 -30.76 -5.61
CA ALA A 416 22.60 -30.04 -4.85
C ALA A 416 22.31 -30.20 -3.34
N PRO A 417 23.33 -30.39 -2.50
CA PRO A 417 23.11 -30.46 -1.06
C PRO A 417 22.79 -29.08 -0.49
N LEU A 418 22.10 -29.04 0.64
CA LEU A 418 22.00 -27.80 1.41
C LEU A 418 23.40 -27.35 1.86
N PRO A 419 23.69 -26.03 1.88
CA PRO A 419 24.98 -25.53 2.31
C PRO A 419 25.32 -25.91 3.76
N LYS A 420 26.61 -26.10 4.05
CA LYS A 420 27.09 -26.49 5.40
C LYS A 420 26.61 -25.56 6.52
N TRP A 421 26.58 -24.25 6.28
CA TRP A 421 26.14 -23.25 7.27
C TRP A 421 24.70 -23.47 7.77
N VAL A 422 23.89 -24.24 7.06
CA VAL A 422 22.53 -24.60 7.48
C VAL A 422 22.54 -25.57 8.68
N PHE A 423 23.51 -26.49 8.72
CA PHE A 423 23.55 -27.58 9.71
C PHE A 423 24.50 -27.33 10.88
N GLU A 424 25.54 -26.53 10.68
CA GLU A 424 26.59 -26.29 11.66
C GLU A 424 26.96 -24.81 11.77
N GLY A 425 27.52 -24.43 12.93
CA GLY A 425 27.98 -23.08 13.21
C GLY A 425 26.88 -22.13 13.71
N PRO A 426 27.10 -20.80 13.61
CA PRO A 426 26.29 -19.81 14.32
C PRO A 426 24.79 -19.83 14.00
N VAL A 427 24.41 -20.18 12.76
CA VAL A 427 23.00 -20.27 12.34
C VAL A 427 22.29 -21.45 13.02
N ALA A 428 22.94 -22.61 13.03
CA ALA A 428 22.41 -23.81 13.67
C ALA A 428 22.29 -23.62 15.19
N GLU A 429 23.30 -23.00 15.81
CA GLU A 429 23.32 -22.68 17.24
C GLU A 429 22.24 -21.66 17.63
N ALA A 430 22.02 -20.63 16.80
CA ALA A 430 20.97 -19.63 17.01
C ALA A 430 19.56 -20.14 16.68
N GLY A 431 19.44 -21.30 16.03
CA GLY A 431 18.17 -21.85 15.59
C GLY A 431 17.55 -21.11 14.40
N GLY A 432 18.35 -20.41 13.59
CA GLY A 432 17.88 -19.69 12.41
C GLY A 432 18.82 -18.58 11.92
N VAL A 433 18.39 -17.89 10.86
CA VAL A 433 19.20 -16.85 10.18
C VAL A 433 18.89 -15.43 10.63
N HIS A 434 17.87 -15.22 11.45
CA HIS A 434 17.54 -13.90 12.00
C HIS A 434 17.61 -13.94 13.53
N THR A 435 18.39 -13.02 14.11
CA THR A 435 18.62 -12.89 15.55
C THR A 435 18.54 -11.43 15.97
N ALA A 436 18.69 -11.16 17.27
CA ALA A 436 18.72 -9.80 17.80
C ALA A 436 19.94 -8.99 17.30
N GLU A 437 21.04 -9.67 16.96
CA GLU A 437 22.27 -9.09 16.41
C GLU A 437 22.16 -8.78 14.91
N GLY A 438 21.21 -9.42 14.20
CA GLY A 438 20.96 -9.16 12.79
C GLY A 438 20.59 -10.40 11.99
N SER A 439 20.98 -10.43 10.72
CA SER A 439 20.64 -11.52 9.81
C SER A 439 21.87 -12.15 9.16
N TRP A 440 21.86 -13.46 8.98
CA TRP A 440 23.00 -14.22 8.52
C TRP A 440 23.47 -13.76 7.15
N SER A 441 24.78 -13.50 7.04
CA SER A 441 25.49 -13.28 5.78
C SER A 441 26.49 -14.42 5.58
N PRO A 442 26.28 -15.33 4.61
CA PRO A 442 27.24 -16.39 4.33
C PRO A 442 28.58 -15.85 3.82
N ALA A 443 28.57 -14.76 3.04
CA ALA A 443 29.78 -14.11 2.53
C ALA A 443 30.67 -13.57 3.66
N LEU A 444 30.06 -12.97 4.70
CA LEU A 444 30.79 -12.43 5.86
C LEU A 444 30.93 -13.42 7.03
N LYS A 445 30.26 -14.58 6.94
CA LYS A 445 30.19 -15.62 7.97
C LYS A 445 29.77 -15.09 9.35
N LYS A 446 28.84 -14.13 9.39
CA LYS A 446 28.31 -13.52 10.62
C LYS A 446 26.88 -13.02 10.45
N PHE A 447 26.21 -12.76 11.57
CA PHE A 447 24.96 -11.99 11.58
C PHE A 447 25.28 -10.50 11.35
N VAL A 448 24.54 -9.89 10.42
CA VAL A 448 24.71 -8.49 10.00
C VAL A 448 23.53 -7.68 10.51
N ALA A 449 23.82 -6.68 11.34
CA ALA A 449 22.84 -5.73 11.84
C ALA A 449 22.13 -4.98 10.71
N ARG A 450 21.05 -4.26 11.03
CA ARG A 450 20.41 -3.37 10.04
C ARG A 450 21.37 -2.28 9.61
N ARG A 451 21.26 -1.86 8.33
CA ARG A 451 22.01 -0.71 7.85
C ARG A 451 21.60 0.52 8.65
N VAL A 452 22.58 1.32 9.06
CA VAL A 452 22.35 2.57 9.79
C VAL A 452 22.56 3.72 8.83
N LEU A 453 21.46 4.38 8.47
CA LEU A 453 21.44 5.61 7.69
C LEU A 453 20.52 6.61 8.40
N PRO A 454 20.79 7.93 8.35
CA PRO A 454 19.95 8.94 8.99
C PRO A 454 18.48 8.88 8.58
N VAL A 455 18.18 8.36 7.39
CA VAL A 455 16.80 8.18 6.90
C VAL A 455 15.99 7.22 7.78
N TYR A 456 16.62 6.19 8.36
CA TYR A 456 15.96 5.17 9.15
C TYR A 456 15.63 5.64 10.58
N GLU A 457 16.26 6.70 11.08
CA GLU A 457 15.93 7.30 12.38
C GLU A 457 14.49 7.86 12.42
N ARG A 458 13.92 8.11 11.23
CA ARG A 458 12.53 8.56 11.07
C ARG A 458 11.53 7.41 11.23
N GLN A 459 11.98 6.16 11.20
CA GLN A 459 11.16 4.98 11.33
C GLN A 459 11.22 4.47 12.78
N LEU A 460 10.42 5.07 13.66
CA LEU A 460 10.43 4.76 15.10
C LEU A 460 10.09 3.30 15.40
N PHE A 461 9.25 2.70 14.56
CA PHE A 461 8.81 1.31 14.63
C PHE A 461 8.94 0.68 13.25
N PRO A 462 10.15 0.30 12.84
CA PRO A 462 10.35 -0.33 11.53
C PRO A 462 9.71 -1.73 11.53
N GLU A 463 9.33 -2.21 10.35
CA GLU A 463 8.83 -3.58 10.17
C GLU A 463 9.89 -4.58 10.63
N LYS A 464 9.52 -5.49 11.54
CA LYS A 464 10.42 -6.48 12.14
C LYS A 464 10.44 -7.78 11.33
N LEU A 465 11.62 -8.37 11.22
CA LEU A 465 11.77 -9.78 10.86
C LEU A 465 11.71 -10.65 12.13
N LEU A 466 11.42 -11.94 11.94
CA LEU A 466 11.52 -12.93 13.01
C LEU A 466 12.86 -12.83 13.75
N GLY A 467 12.87 -12.89 15.09
CA GLY A 467 14.12 -12.84 15.87
C GLY A 467 14.69 -11.45 16.15
N GLU A 468 14.21 -10.38 15.50
CA GLU A 468 14.63 -8.99 15.78
C GLU A 468 13.92 -8.41 17.02
N ALA A 469 13.96 -9.14 18.14
CA ALA A 469 13.30 -8.78 19.40
C ALA A 469 13.88 -7.52 20.07
N SER A 470 15.09 -7.09 19.66
CA SER A 470 15.74 -5.87 20.13
C SER A 470 15.13 -4.59 19.54
N LEU A 471 14.36 -4.69 18.46
CA LEU A 471 13.72 -3.53 17.85
C LEU A 471 12.52 -3.07 18.70
N PRO A 472 12.31 -1.75 18.82
CA PRO A 472 11.21 -1.20 19.61
C PRO A 472 9.86 -1.68 19.07
N ASP A 473 8.92 -1.88 19.98
CA ASP A 473 7.57 -2.36 19.70
C ASP A 473 6.57 -1.30 20.14
N TRP A 474 5.65 -0.88 19.28
CA TRP A 474 4.77 0.24 19.64
C TRP A 474 3.81 -0.14 20.77
N GLN A 475 3.58 -1.43 21.03
CA GLN A 475 2.74 -1.87 22.14
C GLN A 475 3.45 -1.72 23.50
N THR A 476 4.78 -1.70 23.55
CA THR A 476 5.55 -1.70 24.82
C THR A 476 6.56 -0.56 24.96
N ALA A 477 6.94 0.08 23.85
CA ALA A 477 7.90 1.18 23.86
C ALA A 477 7.33 2.43 24.54
N GLY A 478 8.24 3.29 25.00
CA GLY A 478 7.91 4.52 25.72
C GLY A 478 7.35 4.24 27.12
N THR A 479 6.67 5.23 27.68
CA THR A 479 6.04 5.15 29.00
C THR A 479 4.52 5.10 28.82
N THR A 480 3.89 3.99 29.17
CA THR A 480 2.43 3.88 29.27
C THR A 480 1.95 4.67 30.49
N LEU A 481 0.95 5.53 30.31
CA LEU A 481 0.35 6.35 31.37
C LEU A 481 -1.02 5.80 31.77
N ALA A 482 -1.80 5.36 30.79
CA ALA A 482 -3.07 4.67 30.98
C ALA A 482 -3.26 3.64 29.85
N GLU A 483 -3.88 2.50 30.18
CA GLU A 483 -4.14 1.46 29.20
C GLU A 483 -5.38 0.65 29.57
N SER A 484 -6.28 0.53 28.60
CA SER A 484 -7.46 -0.32 28.63
C SER A 484 -7.37 -1.42 27.56
N LYS A 485 -8.46 -2.18 27.37
CA LYS A 485 -8.52 -3.14 26.26
C LYS A 485 -8.64 -2.40 24.93
N ALA A 486 -9.32 -1.26 24.91
CA ALA A 486 -9.62 -0.51 23.71
C ALA A 486 -8.58 0.55 23.35
N LEU A 487 -7.85 1.13 24.31
CA LEU A 487 -6.95 2.25 24.07
C LEU A 487 -5.70 2.23 24.98
N ARG A 488 -4.57 2.70 24.46
CA ARG A 488 -3.33 2.96 25.20
C ARG A 488 -2.93 4.42 25.06
N THR A 489 -2.73 5.11 26.18
CA THR A 489 -2.20 6.48 26.26
C THR A 489 -0.78 6.44 26.80
N TRP A 490 0.17 6.95 26.03
CA TRP A 490 1.60 6.77 26.30
C TRP A 490 2.45 7.90 25.70
N THR A 491 3.74 7.95 26.02
CA THR A 491 4.67 8.93 25.47
C THR A 491 6.04 8.32 25.17
N LEU A 492 6.71 8.80 24.12
CA LEU A 492 8.09 8.43 23.78
C LEU A 492 9.13 9.35 24.42
N ASP A 493 8.76 10.60 24.71
CA ASP A 493 9.70 11.68 25.04
C ASP A 493 9.31 12.48 26.29
N GLY A 494 8.19 12.15 26.93
CA GLY A 494 7.65 12.89 28.06
C GLY A 494 7.10 14.28 27.71
N LYS A 495 6.85 14.58 26.42
CA LYS A 495 6.34 15.89 25.97
C LYS A 495 5.11 15.78 25.08
N VAL A 496 5.04 14.75 24.24
CA VAL A 496 3.89 14.50 23.37
C VAL A 496 3.20 13.22 23.80
N LEU A 497 1.90 13.29 24.04
CA LEU A 497 1.07 12.10 24.26
C LEU A 497 0.73 11.43 22.93
N ILE A 498 0.64 10.11 22.98
CA ILE A 498 0.21 9.26 21.89
C ILE A 498 -0.98 8.46 22.40
N ALA A 499 -2.12 8.56 21.72
CA ALA A 499 -3.30 7.76 21.96
C ALA A 499 -3.42 6.70 20.85
N SER A 500 -3.27 5.43 21.22
CA SER A 500 -3.32 4.30 20.31
C SER A 500 -4.55 3.45 20.57
N ILE A 501 -5.46 3.40 19.60
CA ILE A 501 -6.65 2.55 19.64
C ILE A 501 -6.19 1.11 19.35
N LYS A 502 -6.67 0.14 20.12
CA LYS A 502 -6.22 -1.27 20.11
C LYS A 502 -7.28 -2.27 19.69
N ASN A 503 -8.55 -1.87 19.73
CA ASN A 503 -9.63 -2.77 19.33
C ASN A 503 -9.57 -3.04 17.82
N LYS A 504 -10.26 -4.10 17.41
CA LYS A 504 -10.23 -4.57 16.02
C LYS A 504 -10.68 -3.47 15.06
N MET A 505 -9.90 -3.24 14.00
CA MET A 505 -10.13 -2.17 13.00
C MET A 505 -10.14 -0.74 13.56
N HIS A 506 -9.72 -0.54 14.81
CA HIS A 506 -9.75 0.74 15.51
C HIS A 506 -11.14 1.39 15.48
N ALA A 507 -12.18 0.58 15.67
CA ALA A 507 -13.56 1.04 15.72
C ALA A 507 -13.78 1.92 16.97
N ILE A 508 -14.56 2.99 16.87
CA ILE A 508 -14.79 3.92 17.97
C ILE A 508 -15.93 3.38 18.83
N SER A 509 -15.58 2.63 19.89
CA SER A 509 -16.52 2.16 20.91
C SER A 509 -16.62 3.16 22.08
N PRO A 510 -17.60 3.03 22.99
CA PRO A 510 -17.67 3.86 24.20
C PRO A 510 -16.38 3.90 25.03
N GLU A 511 -15.69 2.77 25.18
CA GLU A 511 -14.40 2.69 25.88
C GLU A 511 -13.29 3.48 25.16
N VAL A 512 -13.32 3.54 23.81
CA VAL A 512 -12.41 4.39 23.03
C VAL A 512 -12.74 5.87 23.23
N MET A 513 -14.03 6.23 23.27
CA MET A 513 -14.46 7.61 23.48
C MET A 513 -14.01 8.14 24.84
N GLU A 514 -14.25 7.36 25.90
CA GLU A 514 -13.80 7.67 27.26
C GLU A 514 -12.27 7.82 27.32
N GLY A 515 -11.52 6.84 26.81
CA GLY A 515 -10.06 6.89 26.81
C GLY A 515 -9.47 8.06 26.00
N LEU A 516 -10.11 8.46 24.90
CA LEU A 516 -9.69 9.66 24.15
C LEU A 516 -10.02 10.96 24.91
N MET A 517 -11.16 11.04 25.59
CA MET A 517 -11.51 12.20 26.43
C MET A 517 -10.47 12.39 27.54
N GLU A 518 -10.14 11.32 28.26
CA GLU A 518 -9.11 11.31 29.30
C GLU A 518 -7.73 11.68 28.75
N ALA A 519 -7.37 11.15 27.58
CA ALA A 519 -6.09 11.46 26.95
C ALA A 519 -5.98 12.94 26.56
N VAL A 520 -7.06 13.57 26.07
CA VAL A 520 -7.07 15.01 25.77
C VAL A 520 -6.95 15.84 27.05
N GLU A 521 -7.65 15.45 28.12
CA GLU A 521 -7.57 16.12 29.41
C GLU A 521 -6.15 16.06 29.99
N LEU A 522 -5.54 14.88 30.01
CA LEU A 522 -4.16 14.71 30.45
C LEU A 522 -3.19 15.51 29.57
N ALA A 523 -3.44 15.56 28.25
CA ALA A 523 -2.60 16.32 27.33
C ALA A 523 -2.58 17.81 27.66
N GLU A 524 -3.74 18.40 28.00
CA GLU A 524 -3.84 19.82 28.35
C GLU A 524 -3.23 20.16 29.70
N GLN A 525 -3.26 19.21 30.65
CA GLN A 525 -2.74 19.42 32.00
C GLN A 525 -1.20 19.32 32.04
N GLU A 526 -0.63 18.33 31.36
CA GLU A 526 0.76 17.92 31.60
C GLU A 526 1.66 17.87 30.36
N TYR A 527 1.09 17.94 29.14
CA TYR A 527 1.86 17.72 27.91
C TYR A 527 1.75 18.89 26.92
N GLN A 528 2.62 18.87 25.92
CA GLN A 528 2.67 19.95 24.92
C GLN A 528 1.67 19.73 23.79
N ALA A 529 1.33 18.47 23.50
CA ALA A 529 0.49 18.06 22.38
C ALA A 529 0.04 16.60 22.52
N MET A 530 -0.91 16.19 21.69
CA MET A 530 -1.34 14.80 21.55
C MET A 530 -1.34 14.36 20.09
N VAL A 531 -0.97 13.11 19.84
CA VAL A 531 -1.07 12.43 18.54
C VAL A 531 -2.02 11.24 18.68
N ILE A 532 -3.03 11.13 17.82
CA ILE A 532 -3.84 9.93 17.67
C ILE A 532 -3.19 9.06 16.61
N TRP A 533 -2.68 7.90 17.01
CA TRP A 533 -1.95 6.99 16.14
C TRP A 533 -1.96 5.57 16.71
N SER A 534 -2.25 4.59 15.86
CA SER A 534 -2.05 3.17 16.14
C SER A 534 -0.93 2.63 15.25
N GLY A 535 -0.21 1.60 15.72
CA GLY A 535 0.97 1.10 15.01
C GLY A 535 0.71 0.24 13.78
N ASP A 536 -0.56 -0.04 13.47
CA ASP A 536 -1.01 -0.76 12.29
C ASP A 536 -2.19 -0.05 11.61
N ALA A 537 -2.47 -0.43 10.36
CA ALA A 537 -3.65 0.03 9.62
C ALA A 537 -4.89 -0.77 10.03
N PRO A 538 -6.10 -0.16 10.00
CA PRO A 538 -6.41 1.20 9.54
C PRO A 538 -6.18 2.28 10.62
N PHE A 539 -6.49 3.55 10.34
CA PHE A 539 -6.55 4.60 11.38
C PHE A 539 -7.81 4.41 12.23
N SER A 540 -8.97 4.30 11.57
CA SER A 540 -10.25 3.91 12.17
C SER A 540 -11.30 3.64 11.07
N VAL A 541 -12.12 2.61 11.25
CA VAL A 541 -13.29 2.35 10.38
C VAL A 541 -14.56 3.08 10.82
N GLY A 542 -14.49 3.91 11.87
CA GLY A 542 -15.63 4.65 12.40
C GLY A 542 -16.27 4.02 13.61
N ALA A 543 -17.49 4.43 13.91
CA ALA A 543 -18.23 3.98 15.10
C ALA A 543 -18.43 2.46 15.10
N ASP A 544 -18.30 1.86 16.28
CA ASP A 544 -18.54 0.43 16.48
C ASP A 544 -20.04 0.15 16.58
N LEU A 545 -20.69 -0.03 15.42
CA LEU A 545 -22.12 -0.31 15.34
C LEU A 545 -22.49 -1.57 16.14
N GLU A 546 -21.63 -2.60 16.13
CA GLU A 546 -21.88 -3.85 16.86
C GLU A 546 -21.92 -3.61 18.37
N ALA A 547 -21.00 -2.79 18.89
CA ALA A 547 -21.00 -2.40 20.30
C ALA A 547 -22.22 -1.56 20.71
N THR A 548 -22.81 -0.79 19.78
CA THR A 548 -24.02 0.04 20.07
C THR A 548 -25.35 -0.70 19.90
N MET A 549 -25.38 -1.82 19.18
CA MET A 549 -26.63 -2.56 18.91
C MET A 549 -27.38 -3.00 20.18
N PRO A 550 -26.74 -3.52 21.24
CA PRO A 550 -27.44 -3.89 22.47
C PRO A 550 -28.17 -2.69 23.12
N ALA A 551 -27.54 -1.51 23.12
CA ALA A 551 -28.14 -0.30 23.67
C ALA A 551 -29.39 0.12 22.86
N PHE A 552 -29.33 0.02 21.53
CA PHE A 552 -30.48 0.25 20.67
C PHE A 552 -31.62 -0.75 20.91
N VAL A 553 -31.31 -2.05 21.08
CA VAL A 553 -32.33 -3.08 21.33
C VAL A 553 -33.07 -2.83 22.65
N VAL A 554 -32.37 -2.33 23.67
CA VAL A 554 -32.95 -2.08 25.00
C VAL A 554 -33.67 -0.73 25.07
N GLY A 555 -33.03 0.34 24.61
CA GLY A 555 -33.48 1.72 24.81
C GLY A 555 -33.91 2.46 23.54
N GLY A 556 -33.93 1.78 22.38
CA GLY A 556 -34.34 2.38 21.11
C GLY A 556 -33.43 3.54 20.68
N ALA A 557 -34.03 4.51 19.99
CA ALA A 557 -33.33 5.68 19.46
C ALA A 557 -32.80 6.62 20.55
N ASP A 558 -33.40 6.65 21.74
CA ASP A 558 -33.00 7.54 22.84
C ASP A 558 -31.64 7.12 23.43
N ALA A 559 -31.39 5.81 23.56
CA ALA A 559 -30.10 5.31 24.01
C ALA A 559 -28.97 5.66 23.01
N ILE A 560 -29.29 5.63 21.71
CA ILE A 560 -28.34 6.02 20.66
C ILE A 560 -28.12 7.53 20.64
N ASP A 561 -29.15 8.35 20.92
CA ASP A 561 -28.98 9.81 21.02
C ASP A 561 -27.90 10.19 22.05
N SER A 562 -27.89 9.52 23.22
CA SER A 562 -26.86 9.78 24.25
C SER A 562 -25.45 9.41 23.76
N ILE A 563 -25.29 8.23 23.16
CA ILE A 563 -23.99 7.75 22.64
C ILE A 563 -23.48 8.67 21.54
N GLU A 564 -24.36 9.08 20.63
CA GLU A 564 -24.01 9.97 19.53
C GLU A 564 -23.68 11.38 20.03
N ALA A 565 -24.38 11.86 21.06
CA ALA A 565 -24.07 13.13 21.72
C ALA A 565 -22.67 13.11 22.38
N GLU A 566 -22.31 12.00 23.04
CA GLU A 566 -20.97 11.81 23.61
C GLU A 566 -19.89 11.82 22.51
N LEU A 567 -20.15 11.15 21.40
CA LEU A 567 -19.24 11.14 20.25
C LEU A 567 -19.04 12.54 19.66
N GLN A 568 -20.13 13.31 19.48
CA GLN A 568 -20.06 14.71 19.04
C GLN A 568 -19.28 15.59 20.03
N ASN A 569 -19.51 15.39 21.33
CA ASN A 569 -18.79 16.11 22.38
C ASN A 569 -17.29 15.82 22.33
N LEU A 570 -16.89 14.57 22.08
CA LEU A 570 -15.49 14.20 21.87
C LEU A 570 -14.88 14.93 20.67
N MET A 571 -15.58 14.99 19.52
CA MET A 571 -15.09 15.71 18.34
C MET A 571 -14.86 17.20 18.62
N LEU A 572 -15.80 17.85 19.30
CA LEU A 572 -15.65 19.25 19.73
C LEU A 572 -14.53 19.41 20.77
N ARG A 573 -14.39 18.46 21.71
CA ARG A 573 -13.33 18.47 22.72
C ARG A 573 -11.95 18.43 22.08
N ILE A 574 -11.77 17.60 21.05
CA ILE A 574 -10.52 17.50 20.26
C ILE A 574 -10.27 18.79 19.50
N ARG A 575 -11.28 19.32 18.80
CA ARG A 575 -11.16 20.55 18.01
C ARG A 575 -10.79 21.78 18.84
N TYR A 576 -11.35 21.87 20.03
CA TYR A 576 -11.16 23.01 20.94
C TYR A 576 -10.11 22.75 22.02
N ALA A 577 -9.30 21.69 21.88
CA ALA A 577 -8.22 21.40 22.80
C ALA A 577 -7.17 22.53 22.82
N GLN A 578 -6.75 22.91 24.03
CA GLN A 578 -5.75 23.94 24.30
C GLN A 578 -4.32 23.50 23.96
N VAL A 579 -4.14 22.22 23.66
CA VAL A 579 -2.94 21.64 23.04
C VAL A 579 -3.28 21.11 21.65
N PRO A 580 -2.34 21.10 20.69
CA PRO A 580 -2.63 20.59 19.36
C PRO A 580 -2.83 19.08 19.41
N VAL A 581 -3.95 18.62 18.86
CA VAL A 581 -4.24 17.20 18.62
C VAL A 581 -4.03 16.88 17.14
N VAL A 582 -3.13 15.95 16.85
CA VAL A 582 -2.76 15.56 15.48
C VAL A 582 -3.24 14.14 15.20
N SER A 583 -3.99 13.96 14.11
CA SER A 583 -4.34 12.61 13.62
C SER A 583 -3.27 12.10 12.65
N ALA A 584 -2.63 10.99 12.98
CA ALA A 584 -1.64 10.32 12.15
C ALA A 584 -2.28 9.14 11.40
N ILE A 585 -2.70 9.38 10.16
CA ILE A 585 -3.63 8.50 9.42
C ILE A 585 -2.85 7.49 8.55
N HIS A 586 -3.00 6.20 8.85
CA HIS A 586 -2.53 5.09 8.02
C HIS A 586 -3.68 4.19 7.59
N GLY A 587 -3.82 3.92 6.28
CA GLY A 587 -4.91 3.08 5.78
C GLY A 587 -6.26 3.79 5.83
N MET A 588 -7.29 3.16 6.38
CA MET A 588 -8.66 3.68 6.31
C MET A 588 -8.96 4.68 7.45
N ALA A 589 -9.62 5.79 7.13
CA ALA A 589 -10.27 6.71 8.06
C ALA A 589 -11.70 6.93 7.56
N LEU A 590 -12.62 6.06 7.98
CA LEU A 590 -13.99 5.99 7.44
C LEU A 590 -15.02 6.39 8.49
N GLY A 591 -16.08 7.05 8.04
CA GLY A 591 -17.17 7.51 8.89
C GLY A 591 -16.68 8.27 10.13
N GLY A 592 -17.02 7.80 11.33
CA GLY A 592 -16.49 8.33 12.60
C GLY A 592 -14.96 8.50 12.65
N GLY A 593 -14.19 7.67 11.94
CA GLY A 593 -12.73 7.81 11.82
C GLY A 593 -12.31 8.97 10.92
N CYS A 594 -13.08 9.24 9.86
CA CYS A 594 -12.95 10.46 9.07
C CYS A 594 -13.30 11.69 9.92
N GLU A 595 -14.38 11.61 10.70
CA GLU A 595 -14.84 12.67 11.59
C GLU A 595 -13.77 13.00 12.64
N LEU A 596 -13.23 11.99 13.33
CA LEU A 596 -12.10 12.13 14.26
C LEU A 596 -10.90 12.86 13.64
N ALA A 597 -10.56 12.50 12.40
CA ALA A 597 -9.47 13.12 11.66
C ALA A 597 -9.74 14.59 11.32
N VAL A 598 -10.95 14.94 10.85
CA VAL A 598 -11.25 16.32 10.41
C VAL A 598 -11.48 17.32 11.55
N TYR A 599 -11.77 16.82 12.76
CA TYR A 599 -11.85 17.64 13.98
C TYR A 599 -10.49 17.83 14.67
N SER A 600 -9.48 17.02 14.34
CA SER A 600 -8.11 17.24 14.81
C SER A 600 -7.54 18.58 14.31
N ALA A 601 -6.64 19.18 15.09
CA ALA A 601 -5.96 20.42 14.75
C ALA A 601 -5.14 20.30 13.44
N ARG A 602 -4.60 19.10 13.19
CA ARG A 602 -3.82 18.76 12.00
C ARG A 602 -4.01 17.29 11.65
N ARG A 603 -3.92 16.98 10.36
CA ARG A 603 -3.77 15.61 9.87
C ARG A 603 -2.37 15.43 9.28
N VAL A 604 -1.74 14.34 9.64
CA VAL A 604 -0.55 13.81 8.96
C VAL A 604 -0.97 12.47 8.38
N ALA A 605 -1.04 12.36 7.06
CA ALA A 605 -1.61 11.20 6.38
C ALA A 605 -0.56 10.48 5.56
N HIS A 606 -0.50 9.15 5.68
CA HIS A 606 0.21 8.31 4.72
C HIS A 606 -0.39 8.50 3.31
N MET A 607 0.44 8.46 2.27
CA MET A 607 -0.01 8.69 0.88
C MET A 607 -1.15 7.74 0.47
N GLU A 608 -1.08 6.47 0.88
CA GLU A 608 -2.14 5.47 0.68
C GLU A 608 -3.12 5.42 1.87
N SER A 609 -3.66 6.59 2.24
CA SER A 609 -4.76 6.70 3.20
C SER A 609 -6.09 6.91 2.48
N TYR A 610 -7.12 6.21 2.95
CA TYR A 610 -8.44 6.14 2.34
C TYR A 610 -9.45 6.80 3.26
N ILE A 611 -9.89 8.01 2.90
CA ILE A 611 -10.63 8.88 3.82
C ILE A 611 -11.99 9.23 3.21
N GLY A 612 -13.07 9.03 3.98
CA GLY A 612 -14.40 9.44 3.57
C GLY A 612 -15.52 9.09 4.54
N LEU A 613 -16.65 9.75 4.37
CA LEU A 613 -17.90 9.47 5.07
C LEU A 613 -18.65 8.37 4.31
N VAL A 614 -19.03 7.29 4.99
CA VAL A 614 -19.54 6.04 4.38
C VAL A 614 -20.89 5.59 4.94
N GLU A 615 -21.45 6.34 5.88
CA GLU A 615 -22.64 6.03 6.66
C GLU A 615 -23.88 5.78 5.78
N VAL A 616 -23.98 6.45 4.63
CA VAL A 616 -25.07 6.24 3.67
C VAL A 616 -25.11 4.79 3.17
N GLY A 617 -23.94 4.13 3.10
CA GLY A 617 -23.81 2.73 2.74
C GLY A 617 -24.53 1.79 3.72
N VAL A 618 -24.70 2.20 4.98
CA VAL A 618 -25.48 1.46 5.99
C VAL A 618 -26.86 2.09 6.26
N GLY A 619 -27.27 3.09 5.47
CA GLY A 619 -28.57 3.77 5.61
C GLY A 619 -28.60 4.89 6.64
N LEU A 620 -27.45 5.38 7.08
CA LEU A 620 -27.31 6.43 8.08
C LEU A 620 -26.75 7.72 7.46
N VAL A 621 -26.89 8.83 8.16
CA VAL A 621 -26.08 10.04 7.92
C VAL A 621 -24.81 9.98 8.75
N PRO A 622 -23.73 10.69 8.39
CA PRO A 622 -22.64 10.98 9.32
C PRO A 622 -23.20 11.68 10.56
N GLY A 623 -22.86 11.16 11.74
CA GLY A 623 -23.48 11.55 13.01
C GLY A 623 -22.55 12.23 14.00
N ALA A 624 -21.22 12.15 13.84
CA ALA A 624 -20.25 12.71 14.78
C ALA A 624 -19.76 14.12 14.42
N GLY A 625 -20.37 14.80 13.44
CA GLY A 625 -19.97 16.14 13.00
C GLY A 625 -19.49 16.23 11.56
N GLY A 626 -19.56 15.17 10.76
CA GLY A 626 -19.07 15.13 9.39
C GLY A 626 -19.80 16.09 8.44
N LEU A 627 -21.12 16.22 8.58
CA LEU A 627 -21.93 17.14 7.77
C LEU A 627 -21.73 18.60 8.21
N THR A 628 -21.50 18.81 9.51
CA THR A 628 -21.16 20.06 10.18
C THR A 628 -19.81 20.55 9.68
N TYR A 629 -18.84 19.64 9.56
CA TYR A 629 -17.54 19.92 8.94
C TYR A 629 -17.71 20.40 7.50
N ILE A 630 -18.51 19.69 6.69
CA ILE A 630 -18.78 20.06 5.29
C ILE A 630 -19.39 21.47 5.19
N ALA A 631 -20.44 21.75 5.98
CA ALA A 631 -21.10 23.05 5.99
C ALA A 631 -20.17 24.18 6.43
N ARG A 632 -19.41 23.97 7.53
CA ARG A 632 -18.42 24.94 8.02
C ARG A 632 -17.33 25.19 6.99
N ARG A 633 -16.80 24.15 6.35
CA ARG A 633 -15.76 24.29 5.32
C ARG A 633 -16.26 25.03 4.10
N ALA A 634 -17.51 24.79 3.68
CA ALA A 634 -18.13 25.55 2.59
C ALA A 634 -18.17 27.06 2.93
N ALA A 635 -18.61 27.41 4.15
CA ALA A 635 -18.64 28.78 4.62
C ALA A 635 -17.23 29.42 4.72
N GLU A 636 -16.25 28.69 5.25
CA GLU A 636 -14.85 29.17 5.33
C GLU A 636 -14.23 29.38 3.95
N ASN A 637 -14.53 28.51 2.98
CA ASN A 637 -14.06 28.65 1.60
C ASN A 637 -14.72 29.83 0.90
N ALA A 638 -16.04 29.97 1.04
CA ALA A 638 -16.78 31.10 0.49
C ALA A 638 -16.26 32.43 1.05
N ALA A 639 -15.97 32.50 2.35
CA ALA A 639 -15.42 33.69 3.01
C ALA A 639 -14.03 34.11 2.47
N ARG A 640 -13.24 33.15 1.96
CA ARG A 640 -11.93 33.40 1.31
C ARG A 640 -12.05 33.67 -0.19
N SER A 641 -13.24 33.52 -0.76
CA SER A 641 -13.51 33.71 -2.19
C SER A 641 -14.18 35.07 -2.46
N THR A 642 -14.22 35.46 -3.72
CA THR A 642 -15.03 36.61 -4.18
C THR A 642 -16.52 36.27 -4.31
N GLY A 643 -16.87 34.98 -4.40
CA GLY A 643 -18.24 34.49 -4.47
C GLY A 643 -18.93 34.60 -3.11
N LYS A 644 -20.20 35.03 -3.13
CA LYS A 644 -21.05 35.13 -1.93
C LYS A 644 -22.12 34.04 -1.85
N ASP A 645 -22.31 33.28 -2.92
CA ASP A 645 -23.19 32.11 -2.92
C ASP A 645 -22.47 30.93 -2.24
N LEU A 646 -23.08 30.37 -1.21
CA LEU A 646 -22.55 29.26 -0.42
C LEU A 646 -22.76 27.90 -1.10
N LEU A 647 -23.81 27.77 -1.92
CA LEU A 647 -24.22 26.47 -2.47
C LEU A 647 -23.12 25.79 -3.32
N PRO A 648 -22.37 26.51 -4.18
CA PRO A 648 -21.28 25.92 -4.96
C PRO A 648 -20.16 25.34 -4.08
N PHE A 649 -19.85 25.98 -2.95
CA PHE A 649 -18.82 25.50 -2.01
C PHE A 649 -19.29 24.30 -1.18
N LEU A 650 -20.61 24.10 -1.08
CA LEU A 650 -21.21 22.98 -0.34
C LEU A 650 -21.38 21.73 -1.21
N THR A 651 -21.64 21.92 -2.50
CA THR A 651 -22.09 20.84 -3.40
C THR A 651 -21.12 19.67 -3.44
N GLU A 652 -19.81 19.90 -3.55
CA GLU A 652 -18.83 18.81 -3.60
C GLU A 652 -18.81 17.98 -2.32
N GLY A 653 -18.82 18.61 -1.15
CA GLY A 653 -18.86 17.93 0.14
C GLY A 653 -20.17 17.18 0.35
N PHE A 654 -21.30 17.79 0.01
CA PHE A 654 -22.61 17.13 0.02
C PHE A 654 -22.61 15.88 -0.88
N THR A 655 -22.17 16.01 -2.13
CA THR A 655 -22.13 14.90 -3.08
C THR A 655 -21.19 13.79 -2.60
N ALA A 656 -20.04 14.14 -2.01
CA ALA A 656 -19.12 13.15 -1.46
C ALA A 656 -19.77 12.35 -0.32
N ALA A 657 -20.45 13.01 0.62
CA ALA A 657 -21.15 12.32 1.72
C ALA A 657 -22.35 11.50 1.22
N ALA A 658 -23.21 12.09 0.38
CA ALA A 658 -24.42 11.45 -0.13
C ALA A 658 -24.13 10.23 -1.03
N MET A 659 -22.98 10.21 -1.71
CA MET A 659 -22.55 9.10 -2.56
C MET A 659 -21.58 8.13 -1.86
N ALA A 660 -21.30 8.34 -0.56
CA ALA A 660 -20.29 7.60 0.19
C ALA A 660 -18.92 7.55 -0.51
N LYS A 661 -18.49 8.69 -1.09
CA LYS A 661 -17.24 8.79 -1.85
C LYS A 661 -16.04 8.81 -0.90
N VAL A 662 -15.20 7.79 -1.03
CA VAL A 662 -13.93 7.65 -0.32
C VAL A 662 -12.79 8.08 -1.23
N GLY A 663 -11.93 8.99 -0.76
CA GLY A 663 -10.69 9.29 -1.48
C GLY A 663 -9.77 8.07 -1.44
N THR A 664 -9.22 7.69 -2.58
CA THR A 664 -8.38 6.48 -2.74
C THR A 664 -6.89 6.75 -2.52
N SER A 665 -6.57 7.93 -1.99
CA SER A 665 -5.24 8.37 -1.58
C SER A 665 -5.38 9.64 -0.75
N ALA A 666 -4.36 9.98 0.04
CA ALA A 666 -4.33 11.27 0.74
C ALA A 666 -4.36 12.46 -0.23
N ILE A 667 -3.80 12.30 -1.44
CA ILE A 667 -3.80 13.34 -2.48
C ILE A 667 -5.23 13.58 -2.99
N GLU A 668 -5.98 12.50 -3.29
CA GLU A 668 -7.38 12.60 -3.70
C GLU A 668 -8.27 13.08 -2.56
N SER A 669 -8.04 12.62 -1.33
CA SER A 669 -8.78 13.07 -0.14
C SER A 669 -8.57 14.57 0.15
N ARG A 670 -7.45 15.17 -0.28
CA ARG A 670 -7.27 16.63 -0.27
C ARG A 670 -8.22 17.32 -1.26
N LYS A 671 -8.36 16.79 -2.48
CA LYS A 671 -9.32 17.28 -3.48
C LYS A 671 -10.78 17.14 -3.00
N LEU A 672 -11.09 16.09 -2.26
CA LEU A 672 -12.42 15.89 -1.65
C LEU A 672 -12.68 16.78 -0.41
N GLY A 673 -11.66 17.49 0.09
CA GLY A 673 -11.79 18.39 1.23
C GLY A 673 -11.66 17.73 2.61
N TYR A 674 -11.33 16.45 2.70
CA TYR A 674 -11.06 15.76 3.98
C TYR A 674 -9.64 16.05 4.52
N LEU A 675 -8.71 16.35 3.62
CA LEU A 675 -7.40 16.92 3.92
C LEU A 675 -7.32 18.36 3.41
N LEU A 676 -6.57 19.20 4.11
CA LEU A 676 -6.28 20.57 3.75
C LEU A 676 -4.89 20.68 3.10
N ASP A 677 -4.60 21.82 2.47
CA ASP A 677 -3.27 22.10 1.92
C ASP A 677 -2.19 22.15 3.00
N SER A 678 -2.58 22.57 4.21
CA SER A 678 -1.70 22.63 5.37
C SER A 678 -1.51 21.28 6.06
N ASP A 679 -2.19 20.21 5.62
CA ASP A 679 -1.97 18.86 6.13
C ASP A 679 -0.82 18.17 5.38
N ILE A 680 -0.08 17.35 6.13
CA ILE A 680 1.14 16.73 5.63
C ILE A 680 0.82 15.36 5.04
N ILE A 681 1.33 15.08 3.84
CA ILE A 681 1.29 13.75 3.24
C ILE A 681 2.68 13.13 3.37
N VAL A 682 2.74 11.96 4.00
CA VAL A 682 3.97 11.19 4.23
C VAL A 682 4.00 10.02 3.24
N PRO A 683 5.02 9.92 2.37
CA PRO A 683 5.13 8.80 1.43
C PRO A 683 5.37 7.46 2.14
N HIS A 684 6.21 7.42 3.18
CA HIS A 684 6.59 6.19 3.87
C HIS A 684 5.72 5.93 5.12
N LYS A 685 5.02 4.80 5.18
CA LYS A 685 4.14 4.45 6.32
C LYS A 685 4.84 4.47 7.68
N ASP A 686 6.07 3.95 7.76
CA ASP A 686 6.77 3.81 9.04
C ASP A 686 7.38 5.13 9.55
N GLU A 687 7.35 6.19 8.73
CA GLU A 687 7.76 7.55 9.16
C GLU A 687 6.59 8.38 9.71
N LEU A 688 5.36 7.84 9.65
CA LEU A 688 4.14 8.59 9.91
C LEU A 688 4.11 9.18 11.33
N LEU A 689 4.39 8.35 12.35
CA LEU A 689 4.41 8.80 13.75
C LEU A 689 5.51 9.84 14.00
N PHE A 690 6.70 9.63 13.43
CA PHE A 690 7.80 10.59 13.55
C PHE A 690 7.40 11.97 13.03
N VAL A 691 6.78 12.03 11.85
CA VAL A 691 6.30 13.28 11.26
C VAL A 691 5.19 13.89 12.11
N ALA A 692 4.24 13.08 12.59
CA ALA A 692 3.13 13.54 13.42
C ALA A 692 3.59 14.15 14.76
N ILE A 693 4.53 13.49 15.46
CA ILE A 693 5.11 14.02 16.72
C ILE A 693 5.81 15.35 16.46
N ASN A 694 6.60 15.45 15.39
CA ASN A 694 7.33 16.68 15.09
C ASN A 694 6.39 17.83 14.68
N GLU A 695 5.33 17.54 13.94
CA GLU A 695 4.29 18.52 13.61
C GLU A 695 3.54 18.98 14.87
N ALA A 696 3.17 18.05 15.75
CA ALA A 696 2.53 18.37 17.02
C ALA A 696 3.41 19.28 17.91
N ARG A 697 4.71 18.96 18.02
CA ARG A 697 5.69 19.80 18.73
C ARG A 697 5.84 21.17 18.08
N ALA A 698 5.94 21.23 16.75
CA ALA A 698 6.09 22.49 16.03
C ALA A 698 4.88 23.41 16.24
N MET A 699 3.66 22.86 16.20
CA MET A 699 2.44 23.60 16.51
C MET A 699 2.43 24.12 17.95
N ALA A 700 2.80 23.27 18.92
CA ALA A 700 2.88 23.66 20.33
C ALA A 700 3.89 24.79 20.57
N GLN A 701 5.11 24.64 20.04
CA GLN A 701 6.18 25.65 20.14
C GLN A 701 5.86 26.94 19.39
N GLY A 702 5.07 26.85 18.31
CA GLY A 702 4.53 28.01 17.61
C GLY A 702 3.47 28.80 18.40
N GLY A 703 3.14 28.37 19.62
CA GLY A 703 2.18 29.05 20.49
C GLY A 703 0.74 28.66 20.18
N TRP A 704 0.47 27.37 19.92
CA TRP A 704 -0.86 26.86 19.60
C TRP A 704 -1.97 27.46 20.49
N ARG A 705 -3.07 27.80 19.82
CA ARG A 705 -4.34 28.16 20.44
C ARG A 705 -5.45 27.49 19.64
N ALA A 706 -6.41 26.92 20.36
CA ALA A 706 -7.61 26.39 19.75
C ALA A 706 -8.30 27.47 18.88
N PRO A 707 -8.97 27.07 17.77
CA PRO A 707 -9.82 27.99 17.04
C PRO A 707 -10.90 28.57 17.97
N LEU A 708 -11.29 29.82 17.75
CA LEU A 708 -12.40 30.41 18.49
C LEU A 708 -13.72 29.86 17.97
N LYS A 709 -14.65 29.57 18.90
CA LYS A 709 -16.05 29.30 18.55
C LYS A 709 -16.62 30.49 17.80
N ARG A 710 -17.12 30.26 16.59
CA ARG A 710 -17.73 31.28 15.73
C ARG A 710 -18.95 30.72 15.05
N LEU A 711 -19.96 31.57 14.88
CA LEU A 711 -21.08 31.25 14.01
C LEU A 711 -20.63 31.38 12.55
N PHE A 712 -21.23 30.58 11.67
CA PHE A 712 -20.97 30.62 10.23
C PHE A 712 -22.29 30.54 9.44
N PRO A 713 -22.34 31.16 8.26
CA PRO A 713 -23.56 31.18 7.47
C PRO A 713 -23.82 29.83 6.80
N VAL A 714 -25.09 29.46 6.68
CA VAL A 714 -25.55 28.25 5.97
C VAL A 714 -26.41 28.60 4.75
N VAL A 715 -26.58 27.63 3.85
CA VAL A 715 -27.32 27.83 2.58
C VAL A 715 -28.83 28.00 2.81
N GLY A 716 -29.39 27.38 3.85
CA GLY A 716 -30.80 27.47 4.19
C GLY A 716 -31.75 26.78 3.21
N ARG A 717 -33.05 27.06 3.37
CA ARG A 717 -34.17 26.40 2.67
C ARG A 717 -34.06 26.38 1.14
N ASN A 718 -33.54 27.44 0.53
CA ASN A 718 -33.38 27.53 -0.93
C ASN A 718 -32.33 26.53 -1.45
N GLY A 719 -31.26 26.30 -0.68
CA GLY A 719 -30.25 25.27 -0.98
C GLY A 719 -30.83 23.87 -0.91
N ILE A 720 -31.61 23.60 0.15
CA ILE A 720 -32.29 22.31 0.34
C ILE A 720 -33.18 22.00 -0.86
N ALA A 721 -34.03 22.94 -1.27
CA ALA A 721 -34.91 22.77 -2.43
C ALA A 721 -34.12 22.49 -3.71
N THR A 722 -33.03 23.22 -3.94
CA THR A 722 -32.16 23.05 -5.11
C THR A 722 -31.52 21.66 -5.15
N ILE A 723 -30.95 21.21 -4.04
CA ILE A 723 -30.32 19.89 -3.93
C ILE A 723 -31.38 18.79 -4.08
N LYS A 724 -32.53 18.92 -3.42
CA LYS A 724 -33.63 17.94 -3.54
C LYS A 724 -34.14 17.81 -4.97
N ALA A 725 -34.23 18.90 -5.73
CA ALA A 725 -34.59 18.85 -7.14
C ALA A 725 -33.59 18.00 -7.97
N GLN A 726 -32.29 18.08 -7.66
CA GLN A 726 -31.29 17.21 -8.29
C GLN A 726 -31.47 15.74 -7.88
N LEU A 727 -31.74 15.48 -6.60
CA LEU A 727 -31.99 14.12 -6.11
C LEU A 727 -33.23 13.49 -6.75
N VAL A 728 -34.30 14.27 -6.98
CA VAL A 728 -35.51 13.79 -7.69
C VAL A 728 -35.16 13.33 -9.10
N ASN A 729 -34.31 14.07 -9.81
CA ASN A 729 -33.85 13.67 -11.14
C ASN A 729 -33.00 12.39 -11.09
N MET A 730 -32.16 12.23 -10.06
CA MET A 730 -31.35 11.01 -9.88
C MET A 730 -32.21 9.79 -9.57
N GLU A 731 -33.24 9.93 -8.73
CA GLU A 731 -34.18 8.86 -8.40
C GLU A 731 -35.02 8.49 -9.63
N GLY A 732 -35.62 9.48 -10.32
CA GLY A 732 -36.40 9.25 -11.54
C GLY A 732 -35.58 8.64 -12.68
N GLY A 733 -34.27 8.91 -12.71
CA GLY A 733 -33.32 8.29 -13.64
C GLY A 733 -32.80 6.90 -13.22
N GLY A 734 -33.19 6.40 -12.05
CA GLY A 734 -32.75 5.09 -11.53
C GLY A 734 -31.30 5.05 -11.04
N PHE A 735 -30.66 6.21 -10.80
CA PHE A 735 -29.28 6.28 -10.29
C PHE A 735 -29.20 6.02 -8.78
N ILE A 736 -30.27 6.31 -8.04
CA ILE A 736 -30.39 6.11 -6.59
C ILE A 736 -31.72 5.45 -6.26
N SER A 737 -31.79 4.65 -5.18
CA SER A 737 -33.06 4.09 -4.71
C SER A 737 -33.92 5.14 -4.01
N ALA A 738 -35.21 4.87 -3.81
CA ALA A 738 -36.08 5.72 -2.99
C ALA A 738 -35.57 5.89 -1.55
N TYR A 739 -34.86 4.89 -1.03
CA TYR A 739 -34.26 4.99 0.29
C TYR A 739 -32.97 5.81 0.29
N ASP A 740 -32.15 5.68 -0.76
CA ASP A 740 -31.00 6.57 -0.97
C ASP A 740 -31.47 8.04 -1.10
N PHE A 741 -32.57 8.31 -1.81
CA PHE A 741 -33.19 9.63 -1.88
C PHE A 741 -33.58 10.17 -0.49
N LYS A 742 -34.19 9.33 0.36
CA LYS A 742 -34.54 9.71 1.73
C LYS A 742 -33.31 10.09 2.55
N VAL A 743 -32.27 9.26 2.55
CA VAL A 743 -31.03 9.52 3.30
C VAL A 743 -30.32 10.77 2.77
N ALA A 744 -30.15 10.88 1.45
CA ALA A 744 -29.51 12.04 0.82
C ALA A 744 -30.30 13.35 1.03
N SER A 745 -31.63 13.28 1.09
CA SER A 745 -32.47 14.43 1.44
C SER A 745 -32.23 14.91 2.87
N MET A 746 -32.03 14.00 3.81
CA MET A 746 -31.71 14.34 5.20
C MET A 746 -30.28 14.91 5.32
N ILE A 747 -29.32 14.38 4.56
CA ILE A 747 -27.99 15.01 4.45
C ILE A 747 -28.13 16.45 3.97
N ALA A 748 -28.90 16.69 2.89
CA ALA A 748 -29.13 18.02 2.34
C ALA A 748 -29.74 18.98 3.37
N GLU A 749 -30.74 18.51 4.12
CA GLU A 749 -31.35 19.29 5.21
C GLU A 749 -30.32 19.69 6.25
N VAL A 750 -29.47 18.77 6.69
CA VAL A 750 -28.44 19.04 7.70
C VAL A 750 -27.35 19.99 7.16
N VAL A 751 -26.73 19.68 6.01
CA VAL A 751 -25.61 20.49 5.49
C VAL A 751 -26.02 21.91 5.10
N CYS A 752 -27.31 22.14 4.80
CA CYS A 752 -27.86 23.46 4.54
C CYS A 752 -28.37 24.18 5.81
N GLY A 753 -28.31 23.54 6.99
CA GLY A 753 -28.70 24.11 8.27
C GLY A 753 -30.20 24.09 8.57
N GLY A 754 -30.95 23.18 7.96
CA GLY A 754 -32.37 22.98 8.22
C GLY A 754 -33.27 24.05 7.64
N ASP A 755 -34.45 24.22 8.25
CA ASP A 755 -35.44 25.22 7.82
C ASP A 755 -35.11 26.62 8.36
N VAL A 756 -34.05 27.20 7.80
CA VAL A 756 -33.61 28.58 8.06
C VAL A 756 -33.46 29.35 6.75
N ASP A 757 -33.45 30.68 6.84
CA ASP A 757 -33.18 31.53 5.68
C ASP A 757 -31.71 31.43 5.24
N ALA A 758 -31.46 31.63 3.95
CA ALA A 758 -30.11 31.63 3.40
C ALA A 758 -29.23 32.70 4.07
N GLY A 759 -28.03 32.32 4.46
CA GLY A 759 -27.09 33.20 5.16
C GLY A 759 -27.29 33.27 6.67
N SER A 760 -28.27 32.54 7.24
CA SER A 760 -28.45 32.43 8.69
C SER A 760 -27.16 31.92 9.35
N LEU A 761 -26.77 32.57 10.44
CA LEU A 761 -25.57 32.21 11.19
C LEU A 761 -25.89 31.12 12.22
N VAL A 762 -25.18 29.99 12.16
CA VAL A 762 -25.36 28.85 13.06
C VAL A 762 -24.04 28.44 13.71
N SER A 763 -24.10 27.70 14.81
CA SER A 763 -22.93 27.11 15.46
C SER A 763 -22.67 25.67 14.97
N GLU A 764 -21.52 25.12 15.33
CA GLU A 764 -21.23 23.69 15.09
C GLU A 764 -22.19 22.80 15.88
N GLU A 765 -22.48 23.15 17.14
CA GLU A 765 -23.41 22.42 18.00
C GLU A 765 -24.83 22.38 17.40
N TYR A 766 -25.27 23.46 16.76
CA TYR A 766 -26.58 23.51 16.09
C TYR A 766 -26.66 22.49 14.94
N LEU A 767 -25.65 22.42 14.07
CA LEU A 767 -25.64 21.46 12.97
C LEU A 767 -25.46 20.03 13.45
N MET A 768 -24.61 19.79 14.46
CA MET A 768 -24.46 18.50 15.11
C MET A 768 -25.78 18.01 15.73
N GLN A 769 -26.59 18.91 16.30
CA GLN A 769 -27.92 18.53 16.77
C GLN A 769 -28.86 18.09 15.63
N LEU A 770 -28.78 18.75 14.47
CA LEU A 770 -29.53 18.32 13.28
C LEU A 770 -29.04 16.97 12.74
N GLU A 771 -27.73 16.76 12.68
CA GLU A 771 -27.13 15.46 12.34
C GLU A 771 -27.65 14.35 13.24
N ARG A 772 -27.56 14.55 14.56
CA ARG A 772 -27.96 13.56 15.56
C ARG A 772 -29.44 13.21 15.44
N LYS A 773 -30.29 14.22 15.28
CA LYS A 773 -31.72 14.03 15.03
C LYS A 773 -31.98 13.20 13.76
N ALA A 774 -31.25 13.50 12.68
CA ALA A 774 -31.34 12.76 11.44
C ALA A 774 -30.85 11.30 11.60
N PHE A 775 -29.74 11.11 12.31
CA PHE A 775 -29.17 9.80 12.62
C PHE A 775 -30.15 8.94 13.43
N CYS A 776 -30.66 9.46 14.56
CA CYS A 776 -31.60 8.75 15.42
C CYS A 776 -32.92 8.44 14.71
N HIS A 777 -33.37 9.28 13.78
CA HIS A 777 -34.51 8.96 12.94
C HIS A 777 -34.23 7.80 11.97
N LEU A 778 -33.05 7.79 11.34
CA LEU A 778 -32.67 6.78 10.36
C LEU A 778 -32.34 5.43 10.98
N ILE A 779 -31.71 5.39 12.15
CA ILE A 779 -31.41 4.12 12.82
C ILE A 779 -32.69 3.38 13.21
N GLY A 780 -33.79 4.09 13.50
CA GLY A 780 -35.09 3.47 13.74
C GLY A 780 -35.80 2.91 12.50
N GLN A 781 -35.22 3.01 11.29
CA GLN A 781 -35.87 2.58 10.05
C GLN A 781 -35.56 1.11 9.73
N PRO A 782 -36.56 0.29 9.33
CA PRO A 782 -36.34 -1.11 8.95
C PRO A 782 -35.30 -1.29 7.84
N LYS A 783 -35.31 -0.42 6.81
CA LYS A 783 -34.35 -0.47 5.70
C LYS A 783 -32.91 -0.22 6.14
N THR A 784 -32.68 0.62 7.17
CA THR A 784 -31.36 0.80 7.78
C THR A 784 -30.89 -0.47 8.46
N HIS A 785 -31.75 -1.14 9.23
CA HIS A 785 -31.39 -2.41 9.87
C HIS A 785 -31.00 -3.48 8.85
N GLU A 786 -31.72 -3.58 7.72
CA GLU A 786 -31.36 -4.49 6.63
C GLU A 786 -29.97 -4.18 6.06
N ARG A 787 -29.63 -2.88 5.88
CA ARG A 787 -28.30 -2.45 5.41
C ARG A 787 -27.20 -2.74 6.43
N ILE A 788 -27.44 -2.47 7.72
CA ILE A 788 -26.51 -2.76 8.82
C ILE A 788 -26.25 -4.26 8.89
N LEU A 789 -27.30 -5.09 8.96
CA LEU A 789 -27.17 -6.55 9.00
C LEU A 789 -26.50 -7.09 7.74
N GLY A 790 -26.81 -6.54 6.57
CA GLY A 790 -26.15 -6.90 5.32
C GLY A 790 -24.66 -6.58 5.31
N MET A 791 -24.26 -5.42 5.83
CA MET A 791 -22.86 -5.03 6.00
C MET A 791 -22.15 -5.96 7.00
N LEU A 792 -22.74 -6.23 8.17
CA LEU A 792 -22.16 -7.11 9.19
C LEU A 792 -21.99 -8.56 8.68
N ASN A 793 -22.95 -9.05 7.90
CA ASN A 793 -22.93 -10.42 7.38
C ASN A 793 -22.02 -10.60 6.15
N THR A 794 -21.98 -9.62 5.25
CA THR A 794 -21.36 -9.76 3.92
C THR A 794 -20.17 -8.84 3.68
N GLY A 795 -19.96 -7.85 4.55
CA GLY A 795 -18.99 -6.76 4.36
C GLY A 795 -19.35 -5.82 3.20
N LYS A 796 -20.59 -5.86 2.70
CA LYS A 796 -21.06 -5.03 1.58
C LYS A 796 -22.38 -4.33 1.91
N PRO A 797 -22.56 -3.06 1.47
CA PRO A 797 -23.84 -2.37 1.50
C PRO A 797 -24.94 -3.14 0.76
N VAL A 798 -26.13 -3.19 1.34
CA VAL A 798 -27.35 -3.61 0.64
C VAL A 798 -27.99 -2.38 0.02
N ARG A 799 -28.32 -2.41 -1.29
CA ARG A 799 -29.07 -1.33 -1.94
C ARG A 799 -30.55 -1.73 -2.04
N ASN A 800 -31.31 -1.39 -1.03
CA ASN A 800 -32.77 -1.57 -0.88
C ASN A 800 -33.55 -0.25 -0.97
#